data_AF-A0A6G3D9P6-F1
#
_entry.id   AF-A0A6G3D9P6-F1
#
_cell.length_a   1.000
_cell.length_b   1.000
_cell.length_c   1.000
_cell.angle_alpha   90.00
_cell.angle_beta   90.00
_cell.angle_gamma   90.00
#
_symmetry.space_group_name_H-M   'P 1'
#
loop_
_entity.id
_entity.type
_entity.pdbx_description
1 polymer ?
#
loop_
_entity_poly.entity_id
_entity_poly.type
_entity_poly.pdbx_seq_one_letter_code
_entity_poly.pdbx_strand_id
1 'polypeptide(L)'
;MAALRPEFRRDVIVPARGEMAFGVSGCRVVECSRPARARQLCRLHHRRWSAKGKPPMEKFVADPGGALPSDALSSCTVTGCDYGRASRGICERHRRAWRQAGEPELVPWLTTAAVIAPAGQVCCRLAACQLWTETATSPFCRSHRLAWYRRGRPDVEEFVRLRDSRGEDRFDLRPLIARRQLKLEMQYALQCRRDERRVSTHSAIVSPVIRMLAGSGATSLLERPLEQWEEQFTAAVGTSWARSESIGFIRYAYHRLEDLALGGGWEAEFGRDVWMMRRLGLAERNTRLRFDRIPQPWLKDLAKRYARWRLSTGTTVAAVGLDAMSLARLGTFLASPRVRVDALAGLDRALLERYLAHLALDSRSIRSRNRDIGQLNAFFQAIRRHGWDTSLPASAAFYPEDLGKTPSRLPRALAEHVMAQLEQSANLDRWTTPDARLLTVILMGCGLRVGDACQLAFDCIVRDGQGAPYLRYANRKMKREALVPIDETLEAEIAAQQQRVLAQWPTGSPWLLPAARMNPDGNRPLSPRTYAQQLAAWLKLCEVRDEHGRPVHLTAHQWRHTFATRLINKDVPQEVVRVLLDHTSTQMTAHYARLHDTTVRRHWEAARKVDIRGEEVTLDPDGPLAAASWAKQRLGRATQALPNGYCGLPVQKTCPHANACLTCPMFVTTPEFLPQHREQRQQVLQIISAAEARGQRRVIEMNQQLLGNLDKVITALEDDPDLPEATADAS
;
A
#
# COMPACT_ATOMS: atom_id res chain seq x y z
N MET A 1 -16.64 -5.50 34.77
CA MET A 1 -17.08 -6.83 34.26
C MET A 1 -18.49 -6.85 33.64
N ALA A 2 -19.31 -5.81 33.81
CA ALA A 2 -20.61 -5.67 33.14
C ALA A 2 -20.53 -5.73 31.60
N ALA A 3 -19.39 -5.37 31.00
CA ALA A 3 -19.17 -5.37 29.55
C ALA A 3 -19.02 -6.76 28.90
N LEU A 4 -18.84 -7.85 29.68
CA LEU A 4 -18.71 -9.21 29.14
C LEU A 4 -20.09 -9.88 29.03
N ARG A 5 -20.50 -10.22 27.81
CA ARG A 5 -21.79 -10.86 27.51
C ARG A 5 -21.82 -12.34 27.93
N PRO A 6 -23.00 -12.89 28.30
CA PRO A 6 -23.13 -14.25 28.84
C PRO A 6 -22.55 -15.35 27.95
N GLU A 7 -22.66 -15.23 26.63
CA GLU A 7 -22.19 -16.24 25.67
C GLU A 7 -20.66 -16.44 25.70
N PHE A 8 -19.91 -15.44 26.16
CA PHE A 8 -18.46 -15.50 26.33
C PHE A 8 -18.01 -15.96 27.73
N ARG A 9 -18.94 -16.04 28.70
CA ARG A 9 -18.65 -16.49 30.08
C ARG A 9 -18.62 -18.02 30.16
N ARG A 10 -17.84 -18.66 29.29
CA ARG A 10 -17.69 -20.13 29.22
C ARG A 10 -16.26 -20.56 29.43
N ASP A 11 -16.08 -21.73 30.03
CA ASP A 11 -14.76 -22.36 30.24
C ASP A 11 -14.11 -22.76 28.93
N VAL A 12 -14.93 -23.15 27.96
CA VAL A 12 -14.52 -23.45 26.59
C VAL A 12 -15.43 -22.65 25.67
N ILE A 13 -14.83 -21.81 24.84
CA ILE A 13 -15.53 -21.06 23.79
C ILE A 13 -15.31 -21.81 22.47
N VAL A 14 -16.40 -22.27 21.87
CA VAL A 14 -16.40 -22.91 20.54
C VAL A 14 -17.02 -21.92 19.56
N PRO A 15 -16.20 -21.25 18.72
CA PRO A 15 -16.66 -20.46 17.58
C PRO A 15 -17.66 -21.20 16.69
N ALA A 16 -18.65 -20.46 16.17
CA ALA A 16 -19.57 -21.03 15.18
C ALA A 16 -18.83 -21.34 13.87
N ARG A 17 -19.27 -22.36 13.13
CA ARG A 17 -18.74 -22.63 11.78
C ARG A 17 -18.99 -21.43 10.86
N GLY A 18 -18.00 -21.06 10.05
CA GLY A 18 -18.05 -19.88 9.18
C GLY A 18 -17.74 -18.55 9.88
N GLU A 19 -17.52 -18.53 11.20
CA GLU A 19 -17.22 -17.31 11.93
C GLU A 19 -15.83 -16.76 11.58
N MET A 20 -15.79 -15.73 10.73
CA MET A 20 -14.55 -15.17 10.20
C MET A 20 -13.64 -14.54 11.26
N ALA A 21 -14.21 -13.96 12.32
CA ALA A 21 -13.43 -13.36 13.42
C ALA A 21 -12.55 -14.39 14.14
N PHE A 22 -12.96 -15.66 14.15
CA PHE A 22 -12.18 -16.78 14.68
C PHE A 22 -11.59 -17.69 13.61
N GLY A 23 -11.66 -17.25 12.35
CA GLY A 23 -11.11 -17.91 11.17
C GLY A 23 -11.66 -19.32 10.96
N VAL A 24 -12.94 -19.48 11.21
CA VAL A 24 -13.66 -20.75 11.02
C VAL A 24 -14.23 -20.86 9.59
N SER A 25 -13.63 -20.17 8.61
CA SER A 25 -13.98 -20.40 7.20
C SER A 25 -13.69 -21.86 6.85
N GLY A 26 -14.67 -22.58 6.31
CA GLY A 26 -14.49 -23.97 5.88
C GLY A 26 -13.41 -24.08 4.80
N CYS A 27 -12.78 -25.25 4.72
CA CYS A 27 -11.91 -25.56 3.60
C CYS A 27 -12.72 -25.58 2.30
N ARG A 28 -12.19 -24.97 1.22
CA ARG A 28 -12.84 -24.87 -0.10
C ARG A 28 -13.06 -26.24 -0.77
N VAL A 29 -12.30 -27.26 -0.37
CA VAL A 29 -12.51 -28.65 -0.79
C VAL A 29 -13.83 -29.18 -0.22
N VAL A 30 -14.72 -29.61 -1.12
CA VAL A 30 -16.03 -30.20 -0.81
C VAL A 30 -15.84 -31.39 0.15
N GLU A 31 -16.75 -31.56 1.12
CA GLU A 31 -16.68 -32.57 2.20
C GLU A 31 -15.54 -32.41 3.23
N CYS A 32 -14.68 -31.39 3.11
CA CYS A 32 -13.64 -31.14 4.11
C CYS A 32 -14.19 -30.35 5.31
N SER A 33 -14.37 -31.02 6.45
CA SER A 33 -14.82 -30.40 7.71
C SER A 33 -13.76 -29.55 8.43
N ARG A 34 -12.54 -29.43 7.88
CA ARG A 34 -11.42 -28.74 8.53
C ARG A 34 -11.43 -27.23 8.22
N PRO A 35 -11.03 -26.38 9.16
CA PRO A 35 -10.98 -24.93 8.95
C PRO A 35 -9.86 -24.60 7.97
N ALA A 36 -10.15 -23.68 7.07
CA ALA A 36 -9.16 -23.10 6.20
C ALA A 36 -8.12 -22.34 7.03
N ARG A 37 -6.85 -22.53 6.67
CA ARG A 37 -5.71 -21.87 7.33
C ARG A 37 -4.87 -21.07 6.34
N ALA A 38 -4.90 -21.41 5.05
CA ALA A 38 -4.19 -20.68 4.01
C ALA A 38 -4.90 -20.84 2.66
N ARG A 39 -5.12 -19.72 1.94
CA ARG A 39 -5.81 -19.70 0.64
C ARG A 39 -7.15 -20.46 0.61
N GLN A 40 -7.96 -20.29 1.65
CA GLN A 40 -9.23 -21.03 1.82
C GLN A 40 -9.08 -22.57 1.88
N LEU A 41 -7.86 -23.10 2.04
CA LEU A 41 -7.59 -24.52 2.23
C LEU A 41 -7.16 -24.82 3.66
N CYS A 42 -7.52 -26.00 4.18
CA CYS A 42 -6.97 -26.49 5.45
C CYS A 42 -5.46 -26.74 5.33
N ARG A 43 -4.72 -26.85 6.45
CA ARG A 43 -3.25 -27.05 6.43
C ARG A 43 -2.79 -28.23 5.56
N LEU A 44 -3.56 -29.31 5.50
CA LEU A 44 -3.23 -30.49 4.70
C LEU A 44 -3.50 -30.25 3.22
N HIS A 45 -4.68 -29.73 2.86
CA HIS A 45 -4.99 -29.39 1.48
C HIS A 45 -4.05 -28.32 0.93
N HIS A 46 -3.67 -27.32 1.73
CA HIS A 46 -2.67 -26.33 1.32
C HIS A 46 -1.29 -26.97 1.05
N ARG A 47 -0.87 -27.95 1.86
CA ARG A 47 0.38 -28.69 1.62
C ARG A 47 0.30 -29.55 0.36
N ARG A 48 -0.81 -30.27 0.15
CA ARG A 48 -1.03 -31.06 -1.08
C ARG A 48 -1.06 -30.18 -2.32
N TRP A 49 -1.78 -29.06 -2.26
CA TRP A 49 -1.80 -28.04 -3.33
C TRP A 49 -0.40 -27.51 -3.64
N SER A 50 0.39 -27.22 -2.60
CA SER A 50 1.78 -26.80 -2.77
C SER A 50 2.65 -27.90 -3.38
N ALA A 51 2.46 -29.15 -2.97
CA ALA A 51 3.20 -30.31 -3.47
C ALA A 51 2.83 -30.66 -4.93
N LYS A 52 1.58 -30.43 -5.35
CA LYS A 52 1.13 -30.55 -6.75
C LYS A 52 1.60 -29.38 -7.65
N GLY A 53 2.54 -28.54 -7.20
CA GLY A 53 3.03 -27.41 -8.00
C GLY A 53 2.11 -26.20 -8.05
N LYS A 54 1.17 -26.06 -7.09
CA LYS A 54 0.25 -24.90 -6.97
C LYS A 54 -0.65 -24.67 -8.20
N PRO A 55 -1.41 -25.68 -8.67
CA PRO A 55 -2.31 -25.52 -9.80
C PRO A 55 -3.41 -24.48 -9.53
N PRO A 56 -4.13 -23.98 -10.55
CA PRO A 56 -5.30 -23.12 -10.35
C PRO A 56 -6.26 -23.69 -9.30
N MET A 57 -6.78 -22.83 -8.42
CA MET A 57 -7.48 -23.27 -7.20
C MET A 57 -8.72 -24.11 -7.53
N GLU A 58 -9.43 -23.74 -8.58
CA GLU A 58 -10.63 -24.40 -9.09
C GLU A 58 -10.31 -25.84 -9.53
N LYS A 59 -9.18 -26.03 -10.24
CA LYS A 59 -8.71 -27.36 -10.64
C LYS A 59 -8.32 -28.22 -9.44
N PHE A 60 -7.67 -27.64 -8.44
CA PHE A 60 -7.29 -28.38 -7.23
C PHE A 60 -8.49 -28.75 -6.36
N VAL A 61 -9.49 -27.89 -6.23
CA VAL A 61 -10.67 -28.16 -5.42
C VAL A 61 -11.52 -29.26 -6.04
N ALA A 62 -11.56 -29.35 -7.37
CA ALA A 62 -12.22 -30.42 -8.11
C ALA A 62 -11.50 -31.78 -7.96
N ASP A 63 -10.16 -31.80 -7.92
CA ASP A 63 -9.36 -33.00 -7.62
C ASP A 63 -8.24 -32.70 -6.58
N PRO A 64 -8.58 -32.73 -5.28
CA PRO A 64 -7.62 -32.47 -4.21
C PRO A 64 -6.61 -33.61 -4.01
N GLY A 65 -6.72 -34.69 -4.81
CA GLY A 65 -6.18 -36.01 -4.51
C GLY A 65 -7.04 -36.68 -3.42
N GLY A 66 -7.23 -38.00 -3.55
CA GLY A 66 -8.17 -38.82 -2.77
C GLY A 66 -8.25 -38.49 -1.28
N ALA A 67 -9.37 -38.87 -0.65
CA ALA A 67 -9.76 -38.48 0.71
C ALA A 67 -8.54 -38.23 1.61
N LEU A 68 -8.48 -37.05 2.25
CA LEU A 68 -7.53 -36.87 3.35
C LEU A 68 -7.62 -38.12 4.21
N PRO A 69 -6.50 -38.65 4.74
CA PRO A 69 -6.63 -39.67 5.75
C PRO A 69 -7.57 -39.07 6.80
N SER A 70 -8.78 -39.65 6.88
CA SER A 70 -9.51 -39.60 8.11
C SER A 70 -8.55 -40.18 9.14
N ASP A 71 -8.74 -39.90 10.42
CA ASP A 71 -7.95 -40.56 11.44
C ASP A 71 -8.14 -42.11 11.47
N ALA A 72 -8.61 -42.75 10.38
CA ALA A 72 -8.49 -44.16 10.07
C ALA A 72 -7.00 -44.55 9.96
N LEU A 73 -6.38 -44.65 11.12
CA LEU A 73 -5.18 -45.45 11.32
C LEU A 73 -5.42 -46.83 10.68
N SER A 74 -4.53 -47.26 9.79
CA SER A 74 -4.65 -48.57 9.14
C SER A 74 -4.45 -49.70 10.15
N SER A 75 -5.21 -50.78 9.98
CA SER A 75 -5.02 -52.05 10.69
C SER A 75 -3.85 -52.85 10.10
N CYS A 76 -3.50 -53.94 10.79
CA CYS A 76 -2.49 -54.89 10.37
C CYS A 76 -2.82 -55.46 8.99
N THR A 77 -1.81 -55.74 8.16
CA THR A 77 -2.02 -56.40 6.86
C THR A 77 -2.39 -57.88 6.99
N VAL A 78 -2.23 -58.52 8.16
CA VAL A 78 -2.70 -59.89 8.39
C VAL A 78 -4.24 -59.88 8.41
N THR A 79 -4.85 -60.66 7.51
CA THR A 79 -6.31 -60.75 7.37
C THR A 79 -6.97 -61.15 8.70
N GLY A 80 -7.96 -60.38 9.13
CA GLY A 80 -8.66 -60.60 10.41
C GLY A 80 -7.99 -59.98 11.64
N CYS A 81 -6.93 -59.17 11.48
CA CYS A 81 -6.24 -58.50 12.60
C CYS A 81 -6.45 -56.98 12.58
N ASP A 82 -7.27 -56.46 13.50
CA ASP A 82 -7.57 -55.02 13.60
C ASP A 82 -6.65 -54.25 14.56
N TYR A 83 -5.50 -54.84 14.94
CA TYR A 83 -4.46 -54.07 15.63
C TYR A 83 -3.87 -53.01 14.71
N GLY A 84 -3.51 -51.86 15.28
CA GLY A 84 -2.89 -50.77 14.51
C GLY A 84 -1.58 -51.17 13.83
N ARG A 85 -1.46 -50.81 12.55
CA ARG A 85 -0.26 -51.02 11.73
C ARG A 85 0.97 -50.35 12.34
N ALA A 86 2.09 -51.07 12.36
CA ALA A 86 3.41 -50.58 12.75
C ALA A 86 4.39 -50.66 11.56
N SER A 87 5.68 -50.85 11.82
CA SER A 87 6.72 -50.99 10.78
C SER A 87 6.47 -52.22 9.89
N ARG A 88 6.81 -52.13 8.59
CA ARG A 88 6.62 -53.22 7.60
C ARG A 88 5.15 -53.65 7.41
N GLY A 89 4.17 -52.79 7.71
CA GLY A 89 2.76 -53.06 7.43
C GLY A 89 2.03 -53.96 8.45
N ILE A 90 2.75 -54.59 9.37
CA ILE A 90 2.19 -55.48 10.41
C ILE A 90 2.12 -54.81 11.77
N CYS A 91 1.27 -55.30 12.68
CA CYS A 91 1.19 -54.81 14.06
C CYS A 91 2.39 -55.30 14.89
N GLU A 92 2.60 -54.73 16.08
CA GLU A 92 3.73 -55.07 16.95
C GLU A 92 3.74 -56.56 17.37
N ARG A 93 2.56 -57.14 17.54
CA ARG A 93 2.39 -58.56 17.93
C ARG A 93 2.77 -59.49 16.78
N HIS A 94 2.27 -59.22 15.57
CA HIS A 94 2.66 -59.96 14.37
C HIS A 94 4.13 -59.75 14.02
N ARG A 95 4.70 -58.58 14.30
CA ARG A 95 6.14 -58.35 14.16
C ARG A 95 6.96 -59.25 15.09
N ARG A 96 6.50 -59.44 16.33
CA ARG A 96 7.16 -60.37 17.27
C ARG A 96 7.03 -61.83 16.79
N ALA A 97 5.85 -62.24 16.34
CA ALA A 97 5.63 -63.59 15.80
C ALA A 97 6.49 -63.85 14.54
N TRP A 98 6.57 -62.87 13.64
CA TRP A 98 7.41 -62.92 12.44
C TRP A 98 8.91 -63.02 12.77
N ARG A 99 9.38 -62.28 13.78
CA ARG A 99 10.75 -62.41 14.30
C ARG A 99 11.02 -63.77 14.92
N GLN A 100 10.07 -64.30 15.68
CA GLN A 100 10.17 -65.64 16.29
C GLN A 100 10.18 -66.76 15.24
N ALA A 101 9.56 -66.53 14.08
CA ALA A 101 9.60 -67.43 12.93
C ALA A 101 10.90 -67.31 12.09
N GLY A 102 11.89 -66.53 12.54
CA GLY A 102 13.17 -66.37 11.83
C GLY A 102 13.18 -65.32 10.72
N GLU A 103 12.28 -64.34 10.76
CA GLU A 103 12.18 -63.26 9.75
C GLU A 103 12.02 -63.75 8.28
N PRO A 104 11.07 -64.66 7.99
CA PRO A 104 10.83 -65.17 6.63
C PRO A 104 10.34 -64.08 5.67
N GLU A 105 10.30 -64.36 4.36
CA GLU A 105 9.73 -63.41 3.40
C GLU A 105 8.33 -62.95 3.81
N LEU A 106 8.13 -61.63 3.80
CA LEU A 106 6.99 -61.02 4.47
C LEU A 106 5.65 -61.33 3.80
N VAL A 107 5.59 -61.30 2.47
CA VAL A 107 4.33 -61.49 1.73
C VAL A 107 3.79 -62.93 1.86
N PRO A 108 4.61 -63.99 1.68
CA PRO A 108 4.18 -65.37 1.94
C PRO A 108 3.84 -65.64 3.42
N TRP A 109 4.54 -64.98 4.35
CA TRP A 109 4.23 -65.13 5.76
C TRP A 109 2.90 -64.49 6.16
N LEU A 110 2.55 -63.35 5.57
CA LEU A 110 1.29 -62.63 5.85
C LEU A 110 0.04 -63.47 5.55
N THR A 111 0.10 -64.37 4.56
CA THR A 111 -1.04 -65.21 4.17
C THR A 111 -1.21 -66.43 5.08
N THR A 112 -0.17 -66.81 5.83
CA THR A 112 -0.14 -67.98 6.70
C THR A 112 -0.12 -67.63 8.20
N ALA A 113 0.11 -66.35 8.53
CA ALA A 113 0.16 -65.88 9.91
C ALA A 113 -1.20 -66.00 10.63
N ALA A 114 -1.22 -66.71 11.76
CA ALA A 114 -2.40 -66.81 12.60
C ALA A 114 -2.80 -65.44 13.20
N VAL A 115 -4.10 -65.20 13.31
CA VAL A 115 -4.64 -64.00 13.98
C VAL A 115 -4.38 -64.11 15.47
N ILE A 116 -3.73 -63.09 16.05
CA ILE A 116 -3.48 -63.01 17.49
C ILE A 116 -4.68 -62.31 18.11
N ALA A 117 -5.52 -63.06 18.83
CA ALA A 117 -6.74 -62.52 19.47
C ALA A 117 -6.42 -61.40 20.49
N PRO A 118 -7.33 -60.43 20.69
CA PRO A 118 -7.18 -59.41 21.72
C PRO A 118 -7.42 -59.97 23.12
N ALA A 119 -6.62 -59.50 24.08
CA ALA A 119 -6.79 -59.81 25.50
C ALA A 119 -7.47 -58.61 26.18
N GLY A 120 -8.76 -58.72 26.49
CA GLY A 120 -9.55 -57.63 27.07
C GLY A 120 -10.03 -56.59 26.04
N GLN A 121 -10.24 -55.34 26.47
CA GLN A 121 -11.04 -54.34 25.75
C GLN A 121 -10.81 -54.30 24.23
N VAL A 122 -11.89 -54.55 23.47
CA VAL A 122 -11.77 -55.04 22.10
C VAL A 122 -11.56 -53.92 21.07
N CYS A 123 -12.09 -52.71 21.26
CA CYS A 123 -11.92 -51.58 20.33
C CYS A 123 -11.52 -50.28 21.04
N CYS A 124 -10.85 -49.39 20.32
CA CYS A 124 -10.52 -48.04 20.78
C CYS A 124 -11.78 -47.27 21.18
N ARG A 125 -11.76 -46.57 22.33
CA ARG A 125 -12.88 -45.78 22.85
C ARG A 125 -13.23 -44.54 22.01
N LEU A 126 -12.40 -44.17 21.03
CA LEU A 126 -12.72 -43.07 20.11
C LEU A 126 -13.73 -43.56 19.07
N ALA A 127 -14.88 -42.87 18.96
CA ALA A 127 -16.00 -43.30 18.11
C ALA A 127 -15.61 -43.49 16.63
N ALA A 128 -14.62 -42.74 16.14
CA ALA A 128 -14.12 -42.83 14.77
C ALA A 128 -12.98 -43.85 14.56
N CYS A 129 -12.61 -44.65 15.56
CA CYS A 129 -11.48 -45.58 15.50
C CYS A 129 -11.90 -47.02 15.78
N GLN A 130 -11.78 -47.89 14.78
CA GLN A 130 -12.16 -49.31 14.88
C GLN A 130 -11.01 -50.24 15.30
N LEU A 131 -9.81 -49.70 15.55
CA LEU A 131 -8.65 -50.52 15.89
C LEU A 131 -8.73 -51.12 17.30
N TRP A 132 -8.18 -52.32 17.45
CA TRP A 132 -8.12 -53.01 18.73
C TRP A 132 -7.18 -52.34 19.74
N THR A 133 -7.52 -52.48 21.03
CA THR A 133 -6.64 -52.01 22.12
C THR A 133 -5.53 -53.02 22.38
N GLU A 134 -4.32 -52.55 22.73
CA GLU A 134 -3.18 -53.45 22.96
C GLU A 134 -3.20 -54.16 24.31
N THR A 135 -3.97 -53.63 25.28
CA THR A 135 -3.95 -54.05 26.68
C THR A 135 -5.34 -53.85 27.28
N ALA A 136 -5.81 -54.81 28.08
CA ALA A 136 -7.09 -54.77 28.78
C ALA A 136 -7.30 -53.52 29.67
N THR A 137 -6.22 -52.86 30.09
CA THR A 137 -6.22 -51.70 31.00
C THR A 137 -6.26 -50.34 30.29
N SER A 138 -6.06 -50.27 28.97
CA SER A 138 -6.03 -49.00 28.23
C SER A 138 -7.25 -48.89 27.32
N PRO A 139 -8.05 -47.81 27.43
CA PRO A 139 -9.23 -47.62 26.58
C PRO A 139 -8.89 -47.24 25.12
N PHE A 140 -7.61 -47.10 24.76
CA PHE A 140 -7.17 -46.63 23.44
C PHE A 140 -6.30 -47.65 22.70
N CYS A 141 -6.39 -47.66 21.36
CA CYS A 141 -5.43 -48.35 20.50
C CYS A 141 -4.01 -47.76 20.67
N ARG A 142 -2.97 -48.48 20.24
CA ARG A 142 -1.55 -48.08 20.39
C ARG A 142 -1.27 -46.61 20.09
N SER A 143 -1.68 -46.17 18.90
CA SER A 143 -1.40 -44.82 18.40
C SER A 143 -2.10 -43.74 19.22
N HIS A 144 -3.34 -44.00 19.64
CA HIS A 144 -4.10 -43.08 20.49
C HIS A 144 -3.59 -43.07 21.92
N ARG A 145 -3.18 -44.23 22.46
CA ARG A 145 -2.53 -44.37 23.76
C ARG A 145 -1.22 -43.58 23.83
N LEU A 146 -0.35 -43.71 22.83
CA LEU A 146 0.88 -42.90 22.74
C LEU A 146 0.58 -41.40 22.62
N ALA A 147 -0.50 -41.03 21.94
CA ALA A 147 -0.91 -39.64 21.81
C ALA A 147 -1.57 -39.07 23.09
N TRP A 148 -2.15 -39.93 23.92
CA TRP A 148 -2.65 -39.66 25.27
C TRP A 148 -1.48 -39.48 26.26
N TYR A 149 -0.49 -40.37 26.23
CA TYR A 149 0.73 -40.24 27.03
C TYR A 149 1.52 -38.97 26.75
N ARG A 150 1.71 -38.61 25.47
CA ARG A 150 2.38 -37.35 25.10
C ARG A 150 1.64 -36.09 25.57
N ARG A 151 0.39 -36.21 26.03
CA ARG A 151 -0.41 -35.12 26.60
C ARG A 151 -0.46 -35.15 28.13
N GLY A 152 0.32 -36.00 28.78
CA GLY A 152 0.39 -36.07 30.23
C GLY A 152 -0.75 -36.85 30.88
N ARG A 153 -1.38 -37.81 30.16
CA ARG A 153 -2.46 -38.66 30.68
C ARG A 153 -3.67 -37.87 31.22
N PRO A 154 -4.29 -37.01 30.40
CA PRO A 154 -5.52 -36.31 30.80
C PRO A 154 -6.67 -37.30 31.09
N ASP A 155 -7.77 -36.82 31.66
CA ASP A 155 -8.97 -37.63 31.84
C ASP A 155 -9.41 -38.30 30.51
N VAL A 156 -9.95 -39.52 30.61
CA VAL A 156 -10.28 -40.34 29.44
C VAL A 156 -11.42 -39.71 28.63
N GLU A 157 -12.47 -39.23 29.30
CA GLU A 157 -13.61 -38.58 28.64
C GLU A 157 -13.22 -37.21 28.06
N GLU A 158 -12.35 -36.48 28.75
CA GLU A 158 -11.75 -35.27 28.22
C GLU A 158 -10.93 -35.53 26.94
N PHE A 159 -10.10 -36.57 26.95
CA PHE A 159 -9.29 -36.94 25.79
C PHE A 159 -10.13 -37.41 24.61
N VAL A 160 -11.19 -38.18 24.86
CA VAL A 160 -12.17 -38.61 23.86
C VAL A 160 -12.86 -37.39 23.25
N ARG A 161 -13.44 -36.50 24.06
CA ARG A 161 -14.01 -35.24 23.56
C ARG A 161 -13.00 -34.44 22.73
N LEU A 162 -11.76 -34.26 23.21
CA LEU A 162 -10.71 -33.51 22.50
C LEU A 162 -10.36 -34.10 21.13
N ARG A 163 -10.47 -35.43 20.99
CA ARG A 163 -10.21 -36.14 19.74
C ARG A 163 -11.38 -36.11 18.79
N ASP A 164 -12.60 -36.29 19.29
CA ASP A 164 -13.83 -36.28 18.48
C ASP A 164 -14.15 -34.90 17.91
N SER A 165 -13.74 -33.84 18.61
CA SER A 165 -13.85 -32.44 18.12
C SER A 165 -12.60 -31.96 17.37
N ARG A 166 -11.80 -32.88 16.80
CA ARG A 166 -10.69 -32.53 15.89
C ARG A 166 -11.25 -31.93 14.60
N GLY A 167 -11.10 -30.63 14.46
CA GLY A 167 -11.59 -29.87 13.31
C GLY A 167 -12.20 -28.56 13.75
N GLU A 168 -12.75 -28.50 14.96
CA GLU A 168 -13.36 -27.29 15.49
C GLU A 168 -12.31 -26.50 16.28
N ASP A 169 -11.99 -25.29 15.80
CA ASP A 169 -11.12 -24.36 16.51
C ASP A 169 -11.82 -24.01 17.84
N ARG A 170 -11.15 -24.11 19.00
CA ARG A 170 -11.77 -23.83 20.31
C ARG A 170 -10.81 -23.08 21.23
N PHE A 171 -11.32 -22.16 22.03
CA PHE A 171 -10.54 -21.47 23.06
C PHE A 171 -10.81 -22.13 24.41
N ASP A 172 -9.82 -22.88 24.90
CA ASP A 172 -9.89 -23.54 26.20
C ASP A 172 -9.29 -22.65 27.29
N LEU A 173 -10.14 -22.11 28.15
CA LEU A 173 -9.80 -21.19 29.23
C LEU A 173 -9.75 -21.88 30.61
N ARG A 174 -9.99 -23.20 30.68
CA ARG A 174 -9.93 -23.97 31.93
C ARG A 174 -8.60 -23.82 32.69
N PRO A 175 -7.43 -23.69 32.04
CA PRO A 175 -6.17 -23.41 32.75
C PRO A 175 -6.18 -22.13 33.60
N LEU A 176 -7.15 -21.22 33.39
CA LEU A 176 -7.30 -19.98 34.14
C LEU A 176 -8.44 -20.03 35.18
N ILE A 177 -9.05 -21.19 35.47
CA ILE A 177 -10.14 -21.30 36.45
C ILE A 177 -9.73 -20.78 37.83
N ALA A 178 -8.53 -21.13 38.29
CA ALA A 178 -7.98 -20.65 39.56
C ALA A 178 -7.69 -19.14 39.56
N ARG A 179 -7.70 -18.48 38.39
CA ARG A 179 -7.42 -17.06 38.19
C ARG A 179 -8.59 -16.37 37.52
N ARG A 180 -9.69 -16.24 38.27
CA ARG A 180 -10.97 -15.73 37.80
C ARG A 180 -10.84 -14.43 37.00
N GLN A 181 -10.07 -13.46 37.48
CA GLN A 181 -9.89 -12.17 36.80
C GLN A 181 -9.22 -12.35 35.42
N LEU A 182 -8.05 -12.98 35.32
CA LEU A 182 -7.40 -13.28 34.03
C LEU A 182 -8.31 -14.03 33.06
N LYS A 183 -9.07 -15.03 33.53
CA LYS A 183 -10.02 -15.76 32.68
C LYS A 183 -11.03 -14.82 32.04
N LEU A 184 -11.61 -13.93 32.84
CA LEU A 184 -12.60 -12.95 32.38
C LEU A 184 -12.00 -11.94 31.41
N GLU A 185 -10.77 -11.52 31.66
CA GLU A 185 -10.03 -10.61 30.79
C GLU A 185 -9.77 -11.21 29.41
N MET A 186 -9.38 -12.49 29.36
CA MET A 186 -9.20 -13.23 28.10
C MET A 186 -10.53 -13.42 27.36
N GLN A 187 -11.63 -13.71 28.08
CA GLN A 187 -12.98 -13.80 27.50
C GLN A 187 -13.41 -12.46 26.89
N TYR A 188 -13.14 -11.35 27.58
CA TYR A 188 -13.43 -10.00 27.08
C TYR A 188 -12.61 -9.66 25.83
N ALA A 189 -11.33 -10.00 25.80
CA ALA A 189 -10.50 -9.82 24.61
C ALA A 189 -11.02 -10.63 23.40
N LEU A 190 -11.46 -11.87 23.62
CA LEU A 190 -12.08 -12.69 22.57
C LEU A 190 -13.42 -12.12 22.10
N GLN A 191 -14.24 -11.58 23.02
CA GLN A 191 -15.46 -10.86 22.68
C GLN A 191 -15.18 -9.68 21.76
N CYS A 192 -14.22 -8.82 22.13
CA CYS A 192 -13.86 -7.67 21.32
C CYS A 192 -13.36 -8.09 19.92
N ARG A 193 -12.60 -9.19 19.80
CA ARG A 193 -12.19 -9.74 18.50
C ARG A 193 -13.38 -10.13 17.62
N ARG A 194 -14.38 -10.81 18.22
CA ARG A 194 -15.61 -11.21 17.53
C ARG A 194 -16.38 -10.01 17.02
N ASP A 195 -16.51 -8.98 17.85
CA ASP A 195 -17.31 -7.79 17.53
C ASP A 195 -16.65 -6.95 16.45
N GLU A 196 -15.33 -6.77 16.53
CA GLU A 196 -14.61 -5.97 15.54
C GLU A 196 -14.52 -6.63 14.16
N ARG A 197 -14.45 -7.98 14.08
CA ARG A 197 -14.29 -8.76 12.83
C ARG A 197 -13.13 -8.27 11.94
N ARG A 198 -12.07 -7.72 12.56
CA ARG A 198 -10.91 -7.11 11.87
C ARG A 198 -9.74 -8.05 11.67
N VAL A 199 -9.55 -9.02 12.57
CA VAL A 199 -8.44 -9.98 12.52
C VAL A 199 -8.95 -11.38 12.82
N SER A 200 -8.60 -12.34 11.97
CA SER A 200 -8.89 -13.77 12.16
C SER A 200 -8.05 -14.29 13.33
N THR A 201 -8.69 -14.54 14.47
CA THR A 201 -8.04 -14.97 15.72
C THR A 201 -8.31 -16.43 15.95
N HIS A 202 -7.29 -17.29 15.89
CA HIS A 202 -7.46 -18.72 16.03
C HIS A 202 -7.04 -19.24 17.42
N SER A 203 -7.51 -20.43 17.81
CA SER A 203 -7.05 -21.06 19.05
C SER A 203 -5.53 -21.24 19.11
N ALA A 204 -4.89 -21.54 17.97
CA ALA A 204 -3.44 -21.67 17.90
C ALA A 204 -2.67 -20.39 18.26
N ILE A 205 -3.30 -19.21 18.12
CA ILE A 205 -2.73 -17.91 18.50
C ILE A 205 -2.93 -17.67 20.01
N VAL A 206 -4.06 -18.11 20.57
CA VAL A 206 -4.48 -17.76 21.93
C VAL A 206 -4.06 -18.80 22.97
N SER A 207 -4.07 -20.08 22.63
CA SER A 207 -3.71 -21.17 23.56
C SER A 207 -2.29 -21.09 24.13
N PRO A 208 -1.25 -20.67 23.38
CA PRO A 208 0.06 -20.39 23.97
C PRO A 208 0.01 -19.28 25.02
N VAL A 209 -0.77 -18.22 24.77
CA VAL A 209 -0.95 -17.09 25.70
C VAL A 209 -1.64 -17.54 26.98
N ILE A 210 -2.73 -18.30 26.87
CA ILE A 210 -3.45 -18.86 28.03
C ILE A 210 -2.53 -19.72 28.89
N ARG A 211 -1.70 -20.57 28.28
CA ARG A 211 -0.75 -21.41 29.03
C ARG A 211 0.33 -20.60 29.74
N MET A 212 0.87 -19.56 29.10
CA MET A 212 1.82 -18.65 29.74
C MET A 212 1.16 -17.95 30.94
N LEU A 213 -0.04 -17.40 30.76
CA LEU A 213 -0.78 -16.72 31.84
C LEU A 213 -1.11 -17.69 32.98
N ALA A 214 -1.45 -18.94 32.67
CA ALA A 214 -1.66 -20.02 33.63
C ALA A 214 -0.38 -20.40 34.42
N GLY A 215 0.82 -20.10 33.92
CA GLY A 215 2.08 -20.27 34.65
C GLY A 215 2.64 -18.99 35.30
N SER A 216 2.03 -17.82 35.06
CA SER A 216 2.67 -16.52 35.34
C SER A 216 2.62 -16.04 36.80
N GLY A 217 1.71 -16.60 37.60
CA GLY A 217 1.41 -16.12 38.96
C GLY A 217 0.59 -14.83 39.04
N ALA A 218 0.44 -14.06 37.96
CA ALA A 218 -0.31 -12.80 37.95
C ALA A 218 -1.83 -13.04 38.07
N THR A 219 -2.54 -12.06 38.63
CA THR A 219 -4.00 -12.06 38.79
C THR A 219 -4.73 -11.30 37.69
N SER A 220 -4.04 -10.37 37.01
CA SER A 220 -4.54 -9.58 35.89
C SER A 220 -3.44 -9.37 34.84
N LEU A 221 -3.84 -9.18 33.58
CA LEU A 221 -2.95 -8.79 32.50
C LEU A 221 -2.41 -7.37 32.69
N LEU A 222 -3.14 -6.50 33.41
CA LEU A 222 -2.74 -5.12 33.69
C LEU A 222 -1.80 -5.00 34.90
N GLU A 223 -1.53 -6.10 35.62
CA GLU A 223 -0.64 -6.12 36.79
C GLU A 223 0.82 -5.82 36.43
N ARG A 224 1.21 -6.06 35.17
CA ARG A 224 2.57 -5.84 34.66
C ARG A 224 2.56 -4.98 33.40
N PRO A 225 3.64 -4.23 33.12
CA PRO A 225 3.81 -3.56 31.83
C PRO A 225 3.72 -4.54 30.66
N LEU A 226 3.19 -4.07 29.53
CA LEU A 226 3.02 -4.87 28.32
C LEU A 226 4.37 -5.46 27.83
N GLU A 227 5.45 -4.70 27.95
CA GLU A 227 6.80 -5.10 27.53
C GLU A 227 7.26 -6.36 28.26
N GLN A 228 6.99 -6.45 29.57
CA GLN A 228 7.35 -7.64 30.36
C GLN A 228 6.58 -8.88 29.91
N TRP A 229 5.31 -8.73 29.52
CA TRP A 229 4.54 -9.84 28.96
C TRP A 229 5.09 -10.32 27.62
N GLU A 230 5.54 -9.40 26.76
CA GLU A 230 6.14 -9.73 25.47
C GLU A 230 7.48 -10.46 25.64
N GLU A 231 8.32 -9.99 26.55
CA GLU A 231 9.60 -10.62 26.90
C GLU A 231 9.38 -12.02 27.48
N GLN A 232 8.49 -12.16 28.47
CA GLN A 232 8.17 -13.46 29.08
C GLN A 232 7.62 -14.46 28.05
N PHE A 233 6.73 -14.01 27.17
CA PHE A 233 6.19 -14.87 26.11
C PHE A 233 7.28 -15.29 25.11
N THR A 234 8.15 -14.36 24.75
CA THR A 234 9.27 -14.61 23.82
C THR A 234 10.25 -15.61 24.42
N ALA A 235 10.58 -15.48 25.71
CA ALA A 235 11.43 -16.41 26.44
C ALA A 235 10.81 -17.81 26.54
N ALA A 236 9.50 -17.91 26.81
CA ALA A 236 8.82 -19.19 27.00
C ALA A 236 8.61 -19.98 25.69
N VAL A 237 8.53 -19.30 24.53
CA VAL A 237 8.11 -19.93 23.27
C VAL A 237 9.14 -19.80 22.13
N GLY A 238 10.11 -18.88 22.21
CA GLY A 238 11.16 -18.63 21.19
C GLY A 238 10.71 -17.79 19.98
N THR A 239 11.52 -17.66 18.92
CA THR A 239 11.26 -16.78 17.75
C THR A 239 10.70 -17.52 16.50
N SER A 240 9.41 -17.34 16.16
CA SER A 240 8.77 -17.90 14.95
C SER A 240 7.57 -17.04 14.51
N TRP A 241 7.19 -17.08 13.22
CA TRP A 241 6.10 -16.27 12.66
C TRP A 241 4.74 -16.48 13.36
N ALA A 242 4.33 -17.72 13.67
CA ALA A 242 3.09 -17.99 14.41
C ALA A 242 3.07 -17.39 15.83
N ARG A 243 4.26 -17.08 16.38
CA ARG A 243 4.43 -16.47 17.72
C ARG A 243 4.26 -14.94 17.64
N SER A 244 4.56 -14.33 16.49
CA SER A 244 4.29 -12.90 16.25
C SER A 244 2.80 -12.56 16.32
N GLU A 245 1.93 -13.46 15.85
CA GLU A 245 0.47 -13.30 15.97
C GLU A 245 0.00 -13.39 17.42
N SER A 246 0.62 -14.27 18.21
CA SER A 246 0.31 -14.46 19.64
C SER A 246 0.70 -13.23 20.45
N ILE A 247 1.88 -12.65 20.21
CA ILE A 247 2.31 -11.36 20.78
C ILE A 247 1.34 -10.25 20.34
N GLY A 248 0.95 -10.24 19.07
CA GLY A 248 -0.08 -9.31 18.57
C GLY A 248 -1.41 -9.44 19.30
N PHE A 249 -1.79 -10.65 19.73
CA PHE A 249 -2.97 -10.88 20.54
C PHE A 249 -2.79 -10.43 22.00
N ILE A 250 -1.61 -10.64 22.62
CA ILE A 250 -1.29 -10.11 23.96
C ILE A 250 -1.44 -8.59 23.97
N ARG A 251 -0.78 -7.89 23.03
CA ARG A 251 -0.90 -6.43 22.86
C ARG A 251 -2.35 -5.99 22.74
N TYR A 252 -3.12 -6.70 21.92
CA TYR A 252 -4.53 -6.40 21.72
C TYR A 252 -5.35 -6.56 23.00
N ALA A 253 -5.21 -7.69 23.69
CA ALA A 253 -5.93 -7.98 24.93
C ALA A 253 -5.60 -6.93 26.00
N TYR A 254 -4.30 -6.66 26.22
CA TYR A 254 -3.82 -5.64 27.17
C TYR A 254 -4.48 -4.29 26.92
N HIS A 255 -4.48 -3.85 25.67
CA HIS A 255 -5.04 -2.57 25.27
C HIS A 255 -6.56 -2.47 25.42
N ARG A 256 -7.31 -3.53 25.12
CA ARG A 256 -8.77 -3.54 25.33
C ARG A 256 -9.12 -3.48 26.81
N LEU A 257 -8.33 -4.13 27.65
CA LEU A 257 -8.50 -4.10 29.10
C LEU A 257 -8.13 -2.73 29.68
N GLU A 258 -7.06 -2.14 29.19
CA GLU A 258 -6.63 -0.78 29.55
C GLU A 258 -7.71 0.25 29.18
N ASP A 259 -8.31 0.13 27.99
CA ASP A 259 -9.44 0.97 27.57
C ASP A 259 -10.65 0.79 28.51
N LEU A 260 -10.93 -0.44 28.92
CA LEU A 260 -12.06 -0.75 29.82
C LEU A 260 -11.81 -0.26 31.25
N ALA A 261 -10.59 -0.36 31.75
CA ALA A 261 -10.21 0.01 33.11
C ALA A 261 -10.12 1.52 33.30
N LEU A 262 -9.56 2.22 32.31
CA LEU A 262 -9.28 3.66 32.41
C LEU A 262 -10.39 4.54 31.81
N GLY A 263 -11.39 3.96 31.13
CA GLY A 263 -12.42 4.71 30.41
C GLY A 263 -11.91 5.41 29.15
N GLY A 264 -12.66 6.36 28.59
CA GLY A 264 -12.26 7.18 27.44
C GLY A 264 -12.32 8.68 27.74
N GLY A 265 -11.89 9.50 26.78
CA GLY A 265 -12.01 10.96 26.85
C GLY A 265 -10.74 11.69 27.30
N TRP A 266 -10.81 13.02 27.22
CA TRP A 266 -9.66 13.90 27.39
C TRP A 266 -9.05 13.83 28.79
N GLU A 267 -9.87 13.84 29.84
CA GLU A 267 -9.34 13.88 31.21
C GLU A 267 -8.60 12.58 31.59
N ALA A 268 -9.06 11.43 31.09
CA ALA A 268 -8.41 10.14 31.31
C ALA A 268 -7.13 9.92 30.46
N GLU A 269 -6.97 10.67 29.38
CA GLU A 269 -5.78 10.60 28.50
C GLU A 269 -4.75 11.65 28.87
N PHE A 270 -5.18 12.86 29.23
CA PHE A 270 -4.30 14.02 29.40
C PHE A 270 -3.26 13.84 30.50
N GLY A 271 -3.62 13.19 31.61
CA GLY A 271 -2.68 12.90 32.70
C GLY A 271 -1.52 11.97 32.30
N ARG A 272 -1.64 11.24 31.17
CA ARG A 272 -0.66 10.25 30.74
C ARG A 272 0.43 10.85 29.86
N ASP A 273 1.56 10.16 29.76
CA ASP A 273 2.66 10.54 28.86
C ASP A 273 2.59 9.86 27.50
N VAL A 274 1.74 8.85 27.36
CA VAL A 274 1.45 8.19 26.09
C VAL A 274 -0.06 8.22 25.87
N TRP A 275 -0.49 9.02 24.89
CA TRP A 275 -1.91 9.17 24.59
C TRP A 275 -2.36 8.19 23.53
N MET A 276 -3.49 7.52 23.76
CA MET A 276 -4.09 6.60 22.81
C MET A 276 -5.22 7.28 22.05
N MET A 277 -4.99 7.58 20.77
CA MET A 277 -5.92 8.39 19.97
C MET A 277 -7.29 7.74 19.79
N ARG A 278 -7.36 6.41 19.88
CA ARG A 278 -8.62 5.65 19.88
C ARG A 278 -9.51 5.94 21.10
N ARG A 279 -8.93 6.18 22.28
CA ARG A 279 -9.66 6.51 23.50
C ARG A 279 -10.24 7.93 23.47
N LEU A 280 -9.76 8.76 22.55
CA LEU A 280 -10.28 10.10 22.25
C LEU A 280 -11.29 10.10 21.07
N GLY A 281 -11.55 8.95 20.43
CA GLY A 281 -12.36 8.90 19.21
C GLY A 281 -11.70 9.55 17.98
N LEU A 282 -10.41 9.88 18.05
CA LEU A 282 -9.68 10.60 16.99
C LEU A 282 -8.93 9.67 16.02
N ALA A 283 -8.85 8.37 16.31
CA ALA A 283 -8.28 7.38 15.41
C ALA A 283 -8.86 5.99 15.65
N GLU A 284 -9.15 5.24 14.58
CA GLU A 284 -9.60 3.85 14.71
C GLU A 284 -8.47 2.84 14.99
N ARG A 285 -7.22 3.24 14.79
CA ARG A 285 -6.03 2.39 15.00
C ARG A 285 -5.35 2.74 16.33
N ASN A 286 -4.43 1.88 16.77
CA ASN A 286 -3.58 2.10 17.96
C ASN A 286 -2.51 3.18 17.71
N THR A 287 -2.91 4.32 17.15
CA THR A 287 -2.05 5.49 16.98
C THR A 287 -1.78 6.08 18.36
N ARG A 288 -0.50 6.27 18.67
CA ARG A 288 -0.03 6.79 19.96
C ARG A 288 0.66 8.14 19.75
N LEU A 289 0.39 9.10 20.64
CA LEU A 289 1.24 10.28 20.81
C LEU A 289 2.12 10.05 22.04
N ARG A 290 3.43 10.24 21.88
CA ARG A 290 4.44 9.88 22.89
C ARG A 290 5.15 11.12 23.41
N PHE A 291 4.82 11.53 24.62
CA PHE A 291 5.44 12.61 25.38
C PHE A 291 6.45 12.09 26.41
N ASP A 292 6.45 10.78 26.68
CA ASP A 292 7.43 10.07 27.50
C ASP A 292 8.88 10.21 26.99
N ARG A 293 9.05 10.66 25.74
CA ARG A 293 10.35 10.94 25.10
C ARG A 293 10.87 12.36 25.34
N ILE A 294 10.13 13.21 26.05
CA ILE A 294 10.55 14.56 26.44
C ILE A 294 11.06 14.46 27.88
N PRO A 295 12.38 14.59 28.12
CA PRO A 295 12.94 14.41 29.47
C PRO A 295 12.48 15.48 30.47
N GLN A 296 12.32 16.73 30.01
CA GLN A 296 11.98 17.87 30.85
C GLN A 296 10.47 17.88 31.17
N PRO A 297 10.06 17.85 32.46
CA PRO A 297 8.64 17.92 32.84
C PRO A 297 7.94 19.19 32.32
N TRP A 298 8.57 20.36 32.47
CA TRP A 298 8.01 21.64 32.01
C TRP A 298 7.74 21.66 30.49
N LEU A 299 8.65 21.11 29.68
CA LEU A 299 8.49 21.05 28.23
C LEU A 299 7.40 20.04 27.87
N LYS A 300 7.36 18.92 28.59
CA LYS A 300 6.39 17.84 28.39
C LYS A 300 4.95 18.33 28.65
N ASP A 301 4.73 19.05 29.73
CA ASP A 301 3.40 19.57 30.08
C ASP A 301 2.91 20.62 29.07
N LEU A 302 3.78 21.52 28.62
CA LEU A 302 3.47 22.46 27.55
C LEU A 302 3.23 21.74 26.22
N ALA A 303 4.02 20.71 25.89
CA ALA A 303 3.82 19.91 24.68
C ALA A 303 2.48 19.17 24.69
N LYS A 304 2.08 18.61 25.83
CA LYS A 304 0.77 17.98 26.04
C LYS A 304 -0.35 19.01 25.87
N ARG A 305 -0.24 20.18 26.50
CA ARG A 305 -1.21 21.28 26.34
C ARG A 305 -1.35 21.72 24.88
N TYR A 306 -0.24 21.91 24.18
CA TYR A 306 -0.21 22.27 22.76
C TYR A 306 -0.87 21.21 21.87
N ALA A 307 -0.56 19.93 22.10
CA ALA A 307 -1.16 18.82 21.37
C ALA A 307 -2.68 18.76 21.58
N ARG A 308 -3.16 18.91 22.83
CA ARG A 308 -4.60 18.96 23.14
C ARG A 308 -5.30 20.09 22.39
N TRP A 309 -4.73 21.30 22.42
CA TRP A 309 -5.27 22.46 21.72
C TRP A 309 -5.36 22.20 20.20
N ARG A 310 -4.25 21.79 19.56
CA ARG A 310 -4.21 21.55 18.12
C ARG A 310 -5.18 20.47 17.66
N LEU A 311 -5.30 19.38 18.40
CA LEU A 311 -6.28 18.32 18.10
C LEU A 311 -7.72 18.84 18.22
N SER A 312 -8.00 19.64 19.26
CA SER A 312 -9.33 20.23 19.50
C SER A 312 -9.73 21.23 18.41
N THR A 313 -8.77 21.86 17.73
CA THR A 313 -9.02 22.78 16.60
C THR A 313 -8.96 22.09 15.23
N GLY A 314 -9.03 20.76 15.18
CA GLY A 314 -9.12 20.00 13.92
C GLY A 314 -7.79 19.74 13.20
N THR A 315 -6.65 19.93 13.89
CA THR A 315 -5.35 19.46 13.37
C THR A 315 -5.32 17.93 13.36
N THR A 316 -4.78 17.34 12.29
CA THR A 316 -4.69 15.88 12.19
C THR A 316 -3.74 15.28 13.24
N VAL A 317 -4.07 14.09 13.72
CA VAL A 317 -3.22 13.29 14.63
C VAL A 317 -1.80 13.12 14.09
N ALA A 318 -1.64 12.94 12.77
CA ALA A 318 -0.34 12.77 12.14
C ALA A 318 0.53 14.04 12.27
N ALA A 319 -0.05 15.23 12.10
CA ALA A 319 0.67 16.49 12.25
C ALA A 319 1.08 16.73 13.71
N VAL A 320 0.19 16.49 14.67
CA VAL A 320 0.48 16.60 16.11
C VAL A 320 1.52 15.56 16.55
N GLY A 321 1.50 14.36 15.96
CA GLY A 321 2.56 13.36 16.16
C GLY A 321 3.93 13.84 15.71
N LEU A 322 4.01 14.56 14.58
CA LEU A 322 5.26 15.18 14.14
C LEU A 322 5.69 16.30 15.12
N ASP A 323 4.76 17.10 15.65
CA ASP A 323 5.09 18.12 16.65
C ASP A 323 5.72 17.50 17.90
N ALA A 324 5.10 16.46 18.47
CA ALA A 324 5.62 15.74 19.62
C ALA A 324 7.00 15.12 19.35
N MET A 325 7.22 14.59 18.13
CA MET A 325 8.53 14.09 17.72
C MET A 325 9.61 15.18 17.65
N SER A 326 9.25 16.37 17.16
CA SER A 326 10.17 17.52 17.08
C SER A 326 10.50 18.08 18.46
N LEU A 327 9.50 18.17 19.34
CA LEU A 327 9.68 18.55 20.75
C LEU A 327 10.51 17.54 21.54
N ALA A 328 10.32 16.23 21.31
CA ALA A 328 11.16 15.20 21.90
C ALA A 328 12.64 15.31 21.47
N ARG A 329 12.91 15.64 20.21
CA ARG A 329 14.27 15.88 19.71
C ARG A 329 14.90 17.12 20.35
N LEU A 330 14.16 18.22 20.46
CA LEU A 330 14.62 19.39 21.23
C LEU A 330 14.89 19.00 22.68
N GLY A 331 13.96 18.30 23.34
CA GLY A 331 14.12 17.85 24.73
C GLY A 331 15.36 16.97 24.96
N THR A 332 15.68 16.09 24.01
CA THR A 332 16.93 15.30 24.06
C THR A 332 18.17 16.19 23.97
N PHE A 333 18.17 17.19 23.08
CA PHE A 333 19.27 18.17 23.01
C PHE A 333 19.41 18.97 24.30
N LEU A 334 18.30 19.47 24.86
CA LEU A 334 18.27 20.23 26.12
C LEU A 334 18.71 19.40 27.33
N ALA A 335 18.52 18.08 27.30
CA ALA A 335 18.95 17.16 28.35
C ALA A 335 20.43 16.76 28.22
N SER A 336 21.11 17.12 27.13
CA SER A 336 22.50 16.73 26.92
C SER A 336 23.42 17.39 27.96
N PRO A 337 24.44 16.69 28.49
CA PRO A 337 25.30 17.21 29.56
C PRO A 337 25.98 18.55 29.25
N ARG A 338 26.26 18.83 27.98
CA ARG A 338 26.91 20.09 27.51
C ARG A 338 25.94 21.27 27.39
N VAL A 339 24.64 21.03 27.43
CA VAL A 339 23.60 22.04 27.22
C VAL A 339 22.83 22.28 28.49
N ARG A 340 22.29 21.21 29.10
CA ARG A 340 21.46 21.15 30.30
C ARG A 340 20.64 22.41 30.59
N VAL A 341 19.37 22.37 30.19
CA VAL A 341 18.41 23.46 30.42
C VAL A 341 17.27 22.96 31.29
N ASP A 342 17.14 23.58 32.46
CA ASP A 342 16.23 23.11 33.52
C ASP A 342 14.88 23.86 33.52
N ALA A 343 14.73 24.97 32.79
CA ALA A 343 13.49 25.75 32.70
C ALA A 343 13.30 26.42 31.33
N LEU A 344 12.04 26.78 31.03
CA LEU A 344 11.66 27.45 29.78
C LEU A 344 12.38 28.80 29.56
N ALA A 345 12.68 29.52 30.65
CA ALA A 345 13.46 30.76 30.63
C ALA A 345 14.87 30.62 30.01
N GLY A 346 15.43 29.41 30.01
CA GLY A 346 16.73 29.13 29.40
C GLY A 346 16.69 28.99 27.87
N LEU A 347 15.50 29.01 27.25
CA LEU A 347 15.36 28.99 25.79
C LEU A 347 15.54 30.40 25.21
N ASP A 348 16.77 30.86 25.06
CA ASP A 348 17.08 32.11 24.37
C ASP A 348 17.53 31.89 22.91
N ARG A 349 17.85 32.99 22.20
CA ARG A 349 18.31 32.91 20.81
C ARG A 349 19.64 32.14 20.69
N ALA A 350 20.59 32.41 21.59
CA ALA A 350 21.91 31.78 21.56
C ALA A 350 21.82 30.26 21.71
N LEU A 351 20.91 29.76 22.55
CA LEU A 351 20.64 28.33 22.67
C LEU A 351 19.99 27.75 21.42
N LEU A 352 19.04 28.46 20.80
CA LEU A 352 18.43 28.01 19.55
C LEU A 352 19.47 27.94 18.41
N GLU A 353 20.44 28.85 18.36
CA GLU A 353 21.55 28.79 17.40
C GLU A 353 22.45 27.57 17.63
N ARG A 354 22.73 27.23 18.89
CA ARG A 354 23.41 25.97 19.24
C ARG A 354 22.60 24.74 18.79
N TYR A 355 21.27 24.81 18.90
CA TYR A 355 20.39 23.75 18.41
C TYR A 355 20.38 23.66 16.88
N LEU A 356 20.41 24.78 16.16
CA LEU A 356 20.55 24.81 14.71
C LEU A 356 21.88 24.20 14.27
N ALA A 357 22.98 24.51 14.97
CA ALA A 357 24.27 23.86 14.74
C ALA A 357 24.24 22.34 14.98
N HIS A 358 23.53 21.90 16.03
CA HIS A 358 23.30 20.47 16.27
C HIS A 358 22.48 19.81 15.14
N LEU A 359 21.41 20.47 14.67
CA LEU A 359 20.61 20.01 13.54
C LEU A 359 21.40 20.00 12.22
N ALA A 360 22.38 20.88 12.04
CA ALA A 360 23.22 20.93 10.84
C ALA A 360 24.00 19.62 10.64
N LEU A 361 24.38 18.95 11.74
CA LEU A 361 25.09 17.65 11.76
C LEU A 361 24.15 16.43 11.71
N ASP A 362 22.83 16.64 11.83
CA ASP A 362 21.84 15.56 11.75
C ASP A 362 21.74 15.01 10.31
N SER A 363 21.84 13.69 10.17
CA SER A 363 21.82 12.98 8.88
C SER A 363 20.46 13.00 8.17
N ARG A 364 19.41 13.49 8.83
CA ARG A 364 18.07 13.63 8.22
C ARG A 364 18.08 14.70 7.12
N SER A 365 17.22 14.49 6.13
CA SER A 365 17.07 15.45 5.01
C SER A 365 16.79 16.88 5.50
N ILE A 366 17.31 17.89 4.79
CA ILE A 366 17.05 19.33 5.04
C ILE A 366 15.55 19.60 5.26
N ARG A 367 14.68 19.02 4.44
CA ARG A 367 13.23 19.16 4.57
C ARG A 367 12.68 18.69 5.91
N SER A 368 13.19 17.59 6.45
CA SER A 368 12.79 17.10 7.78
C SER A 368 13.28 18.03 8.88
N ARG A 369 14.50 18.56 8.77
CA ARG A 369 15.07 19.52 9.73
C ARG A 369 14.29 20.84 9.72
N ASN A 370 14.02 21.40 8.53
CA ASN A 370 13.20 22.61 8.38
C ASN A 370 11.79 22.43 8.93
N ARG A 371 11.19 21.23 8.77
CA ARG A 371 9.89 20.93 9.38
C ARG A 371 9.97 20.98 10.90
N ASP A 372 11.01 20.41 11.51
CA ASP A 372 11.19 20.47 12.96
C ASP A 372 11.28 21.92 13.44
N ILE A 373 12.12 22.74 12.78
CA ILE A 373 12.28 24.16 13.06
C ILE A 373 10.92 24.88 12.99
N GLY A 374 10.15 24.67 11.91
CA GLY A 374 8.82 25.26 11.75
C GLY A 374 7.83 24.82 12.84
N GLN A 375 7.86 23.55 13.27
CA GLN A 375 6.99 23.04 14.33
C GLN A 375 7.35 23.60 15.70
N LEU A 376 8.64 23.73 16.01
CA LEU A 376 9.12 24.35 17.24
C LEU A 376 8.77 25.84 17.27
N ASN A 377 8.93 26.54 16.15
CA ASN A 377 8.56 27.95 16.05
C ASN A 377 7.06 28.17 16.29
N ALA A 378 6.21 27.33 15.67
CA ALA A 378 4.76 27.37 15.90
C ALA A 378 4.38 27.07 17.36
N PHE A 379 5.10 26.15 18.01
CA PHE A 379 4.92 25.87 19.44
C PHE A 379 5.29 27.06 20.33
N PHE A 380 6.45 27.70 20.09
CA PHE A 380 6.86 28.90 20.84
C PHE A 380 5.89 30.07 20.62
N GLN A 381 5.41 30.27 19.39
CA GLN A 381 4.37 31.27 19.13
C GLN A 381 3.06 30.96 19.85
N ALA A 382 2.66 29.68 19.93
CA ALA A 382 1.46 29.29 20.66
C ALA A 382 1.58 29.56 22.17
N ILE A 383 2.73 29.25 22.79
CA ILE A 383 2.99 29.58 24.20
C ILE A 383 2.77 31.07 24.45
N ARG A 384 3.37 31.93 23.63
CA ARG A 384 3.25 33.39 23.77
C ARG A 384 1.83 33.88 23.50
N ARG A 385 1.24 33.48 22.38
CA ARG A 385 -0.09 33.94 21.94
C ARG A 385 -1.19 33.58 22.94
N HIS A 386 -1.07 32.44 23.60
CA HIS A 386 -2.05 31.98 24.58
C HIS A 386 -1.66 32.27 26.04
N GLY A 387 -0.51 32.92 26.27
CA GLY A 387 -0.01 33.19 27.62
C GLY A 387 0.14 31.94 28.48
N TRP A 388 0.53 30.80 27.89
CA TRP A 388 0.63 29.54 28.64
C TRP A 388 1.78 29.54 29.65
N ASP A 389 2.84 30.29 29.35
CA ASP A 389 3.99 30.52 30.22
C ASP A 389 4.65 31.83 29.78
N THR A 390 4.88 32.74 30.73
CA THR A 390 5.45 34.08 30.47
C THR A 390 6.97 34.11 30.59
N SER A 391 7.61 33.03 31.01
CA SER A 391 9.06 32.94 31.18
C SER A 391 9.82 32.70 29.88
N LEU A 392 9.15 32.30 28.80
CA LEU A 392 9.78 32.09 27.49
C LEU A 392 10.33 33.43 26.94
N PRO A 393 11.65 33.60 26.80
CA PRO A 393 12.25 34.84 26.32
C PRO A 393 11.71 35.26 24.96
N ALA A 394 11.50 36.55 24.71
CA ALA A 394 11.02 37.05 23.41
C ALA A 394 11.97 36.66 22.25
N SER A 395 13.26 36.53 22.54
CA SER A 395 14.32 36.12 21.61
C SER A 395 14.25 34.65 21.18
N ALA A 396 13.44 33.80 21.83
CA ALA A 396 13.31 32.38 21.48
C ALA A 396 12.46 32.19 20.20
N ALA A 397 13.02 32.55 19.05
CA ALA A 397 12.37 32.50 17.76
C ALA A 397 13.29 31.94 16.68
N PHE A 398 12.68 31.27 15.71
CA PHE A 398 13.32 30.88 14.45
C PHE A 398 12.84 31.78 13.32
N TYR A 399 13.75 32.13 12.43
CA TYR A 399 13.53 33.03 11.30
C TYR A 399 13.68 32.29 9.97
N PRO A 400 13.17 32.84 8.86
CA PRO A 400 13.29 32.20 7.54
C PRO A 400 14.73 31.84 7.15
N GLU A 401 15.71 32.64 7.54
CA GLU A 401 17.14 32.44 7.32
C GLU A 401 17.73 31.24 8.09
N ASP A 402 17.08 30.78 9.16
CA ASP A 402 17.49 29.57 9.89
C ASP A 402 17.16 28.29 9.12
N LEU A 403 16.32 28.38 8.08
CA LEU A 403 15.89 27.24 7.28
C LEU A 403 16.94 26.91 6.20
N GLY A 404 17.39 25.65 6.18
CA GLY A 404 18.32 25.19 5.15
C GLY A 404 17.69 25.26 3.74
N LYS A 405 18.48 25.70 2.75
CA LYS A 405 18.03 25.73 1.35
C LYS A 405 17.75 24.33 0.85
N THR A 406 16.49 24.05 0.49
CA THR A 406 16.11 22.75 -0.07
C THR A 406 16.28 22.80 -1.60
N PRO A 407 17.09 21.93 -2.21
CA PRO A 407 17.18 21.89 -3.67
C PRO A 407 15.82 21.53 -4.27
N SER A 408 15.44 22.22 -5.35
CA SER A 408 14.26 21.87 -6.13
C SER A 408 14.48 20.49 -6.76
N ARG A 409 13.60 19.53 -6.47
CA ARG A 409 13.70 18.17 -7.02
C ARG A 409 12.75 18.03 -8.18
N LEU A 410 13.24 17.71 -9.37
CA LEU A 410 12.42 17.48 -10.58
C LEU A 410 11.23 16.53 -10.34
N PRO A 411 10.11 16.69 -11.09
CA PRO A 411 8.96 15.81 -10.95
C PRO A 411 9.41 14.38 -11.20
N ARG A 412 8.94 13.44 -10.37
CA ARG A 412 9.26 12.02 -10.52
C ARG A 412 8.31 11.34 -11.51
N ALA A 413 8.08 11.97 -12.66
CA ALA A 413 7.33 11.34 -13.75
C ALA A 413 8.09 10.09 -14.24
N LEU A 414 7.34 9.10 -14.68
CA LEU A 414 7.92 7.90 -15.31
C LEU A 414 8.28 8.25 -16.77
N ALA A 415 9.39 7.67 -17.25
CA ALA A 415 9.78 7.79 -18.65
C ALA A 415 8.74 7.11 -19.56
N GLU A 416 8.58 7.63 -20.79
CA GLU A 416 7.58 7.10 -21.72
C GLU A 416 7.89 5.66 -22.13
N HIS A 417 9.17 5.29 -22.23
CA HIS A 417 9.61 3.90 -22.42
C HIS A 417 9.08 2.94 -21.34
N VAL A 418 9.05 3.40 -20.09
CA VAL A 418 8.53 2.63 -18.96
C VAL A 418 7.00 2.59 -19.01
N MET A 419 6.36 3.71 -19.32
CA MET A 419 4.89 3.77 -19.42
C MET A 419 4.33 2.89 -20.54
N ALA A 420 4.98 2.87 -21.72
CA ALA A 420 4.59 2.01 -22.84
C ALA A 420 4.54 0.53 -22.43
N GLN A 421 5.48 0.06 -21.62
CA GLN A 421 5.43 -1.30 -21.06
C GLN A 421 4.28 -1.47 -20.06
N LEU A 422 4.05 -0.49 -19.18
CA LEU A 422 3.05 -0.57 -18.10
C LEU A 422 1.60 -0.53 -18.63
N GLU A 423 1.37 0.19 -19.73
CA GLU A 423 0.06 0.39 -20.36
C GLU A 423 -0.32 -0.73 -21.34
N GLN A 424 0.63 -1.58 -21.75
CA GLN A 424 0.33 -2.76 -22.56
C GLN A 424 -0.69 -3.67 -21.89
N SER A 425 -1.75 -4.04 -22.61
CA SER A 425 -2.80 -4.94 -22.14
C SER A 425 -2.24 -6.24 -21.59
N ALA A 426 -1.25 -6.83 -22.28
CA ALA A 426 -0.58 -8.06 -21.83
C ALA A 426 0.09 -7.94 -20.44
N ASN A 427 0.55 -6.75 -20.05
CA ASN A 427 1.09 -6.50 -18.72
C ASN A 427 0.00 -6.16 -17.71
N LEU A 428 -1.02 -5.39 -18.10
CA LEU A 428 -2.18 -5.12 -17.24
C LEU A 428 -2.93 -6.41 -16.87
N ASP A 429 -3.00 -7.39 -17.78
CA ASP A 429 -3.66 -8.67 -17.54
C ASP A 429 -2.88 -9.60 -16.59
N ARG A 430 -1.60 -9.29 -16.31
CA ARG A 430 -0.80 -9.99 -15.28
C ARG A 430 -1.17 -9.59 -13.86
N TRP A 431 -2.03 -8.59 -13.66
CA TRP A 431 -2.52 -8.26 -12.32
C TRP A 431 -3.28 -9.43 -11.72
N THR A 432 -2.85 -9.86 -10.53
CA THR A 432 -3.49 -10.99 -9.81
C THR A 432 -4.90 -10.69 -9.29
N THR A 433 -5.32 -9.42 -9.27
CA THR A 433 -6.62 -9.00 -8.74
C THR A 433 -7.20 -7.87 -9.60
N PRO A 434 -8.47 -7.98 -10.06
CA PRO A 434 -9.13 -6.94 -10.85
C PRO A 434 -9.16 -5.56 -10.17
N ASP A 435 -9.38 -5.52 -8.85
CA ASP A 435 -9.46 -4.27 -8.08
C ASP A 435 -8.17 -3.44 -8.19
N ALA A 436 -7.01 -4.09 -8.10
CA ALA A 436 -5.71 -3.42 -8.15
C ALA A 436 -5.31 -3.02 -9.57
N ARG A 437 -5.75 -3.79 -10.58
CA ARG A 437 -5.64 -3.43 -12.00
C ARG A 437 -6.41 -2.13 -12.26
N LEU A 438 -7.71 -2.11 -11.93
CA LEU A 438 -8.57 -0.93 -12.10
C LEU A 438 -8.03 0.28 -11.35
N LEU A 439 -7.60 0.11 -10.09
CA LEU A 439 -6.99 1.19 -9.32
C LEU A 439 -5.74 1.77 -10.02
N THR A 440 -4.94 0.93 -10.68
CA THR A 440 -3.77 1.40 -11.44
C THR A 440 -4.18 2.20 -12.67
N VAL A 441 -5.17 1.72 -13.42
CA VAL A 441 -5.73 2.45 -14.59
C VAL A 441 -6.27 3.82 -14.16
N ILE A 442 -7.06 3.88 -13.08
CA ILE A 442 -7.56 5.15 -12.51
C ILE A 442 -6.41 6.08 -12.12
N LEU A 443 -5.36 5.55 -11.48
CA LEU A 443 -4.22 6.39 -11.07
C LEU A 443 -3.42 6.94 -12.25
N MET A 444 -3.26 6.16 -13.32
CA MET A 444 -2.61 6.58 -14.56
C MET A 444 -3.43 7.63 -15.32
N GLY A 445 -4.73 7.36 -15.48
CA GLY A 445 -5.64 8.19 -16.29
C GLY A 445 -6.18 9.43 -15.59
N CYS A 446 -6.27 9.44 -14.26
CA CYS A 446 -6.91 10.54 -13.52
C CYS A 446 -5.97 11.26 -12.54
N GLY A 447 -4.76 10.75 -12.29
CA GLY A 447 -3.76 11.41 -11.44
C GLY A 447 -4.16 11.60 -9.98
N LEU A 448 -5.10 10.79 -9.45
CA LEU A 448 -5.53 10.87 -8.05
C LEU A 448 -4.38 10.54 -7.08
N ARG A 449 -4.49 10.98 -5.82
CA ARG A 449 -3.63 10.44 -4.76
C ARG A 449 -4.07 9.01 -4.47
N VAL A 450 -3.12 8.09 -4.29
CA VAL A 450 -3.44 6.68 -3.96
C VAL A 450 -4.37 6.53 -2.76
N GLY A 451 -4.23 7.38 -1.75
CA GLY A 451 -5.16 7.41 -0.63
C GLY A 451 -6.58 7.66 -1.10
N ASP A 452 -6.78 8.75 -1.86
CA ASP A 452 -8.03 9.21 -2.51
C ASP A 452 -8.64 8.12 -3.38
N ALA A 453 -7.89 7.57 -4.33
CA ALA A 453 -8.34 6.52 -5.22
C ALA A 453 -8.73 5.21 -4.49
N CYS A 454 -7.99 4.79 -3.46
CA CYS A 454 -8.32 3.60 -2.68
C CYS A 454 -9.68 3.67 -1.96
N GLN A 455 -10.23 4.88 -1.76
CA GLN A 455 -11.47 5.12 -1.03
C GLN A 455 -12.49 5.83 -1.94
N LEU A 456 -12.48 5.51 -3.24
CA LEU A 456 -13.55 5.92 -4.14
C LEU A 456 -14.87 5.33 -3.65
N ALA A 457 -15.91 6.16 -3.62
CA ALA A 457 -17.26 5.75 -3.29
C ALA A 457 -17.77 4.73 -4.33
N PHE A 458 -18.70 3.88 -3.94
CA PHE A 458 -19.33 2.94 -4.88
C PHE A 458 -19.99 3.67 -6.06
N ASP A 459 -20.66 4.80 -5.80
CA ASP A 459 -21.33 5.71 -6.74
C ASP A 459 -20.41 6.86 -7.21
N CYS A 460 -19.20 6.53 -7.64
CA CYS A 460 -18.18 7.52 -8.00
C CYS A 460 -18.30 8.12 -9.42
N ILE A 461 -19.29 7.73 -10.22
CA ILE A 461 -19.51 8.29 -11.56
C ILE A 461 -20.65 9.31 -11.52
N VAL A 462 -20.41 10.49 -12.10
CA VAL A 462 -21.43 11.51 -12.36
C VAL A 462 -21.34 11.93 -13.82
N ARG A 463 -22.43 12.48 -14.37
CA ARG A 463 -22.49 12.97 -15.76
C ARG A 463 -22.80 14.45 -15.79
N ASP A 464 -22.26 15.16 -16.78
CA ASP A 464 -22.64 16.55 -17.04
C ASP A 464 -23.95 16.64 -17.85
N GLY A 465 -24.34 17.87 -18.24
CA GLY A 465 -25.55 18.12 -19.00
C GLY A 465 -25.52 17.54 -20.42
N GLN A 466 -24.35 17.18 -20.93
CA GLN A 466 -24.13 16.57 -22.24
C GLN A 466 -23.98 15.04 -22.13
N GLY A 467 -24.04 14.49 -20.91
CA GLY A 467 -23.93 13.07 -20.66
C GLY A 467 -22.50 12.54 -20.55
N ALA A 468 -21.48 13.40 -20.59
CA ALA A 468 -20.08 12.98 -20.48
C ALA A 468 -19.75 12.51 -19.05
N PRO A 469 -19.04 11.38 -18.88
CA PRO A 469 -18.78 10.82 -17.55
C PRO A 469 -17.58 11.47 -16.84
N TYR A 470 -17.73 11.67 -15.53
CA TYR A 470 -16.70 12.19 -14.64
C TYR A 470 -16.55 11.28 -13.42
N LEU A 471 -15.30 11.06 -13.02
CA LEU A 471 -14.94 10.42 -11.76
C LEU A 471 -15.01 11.45 -10.62
N ARG A 472 -15.97 11.28 -9.72
CA ARG A 472 -16.14 12.06 -8.48
C ARG A 472 -15.38 11.41 -7.34
N TYR A 473 -14.57 12.19 -6.62
CA TYR A 473 -13.83 11.72 -5.45
C TYR A 473 -13.68 12.78 -4.36
N ALA A 474 -13.52 12.32 -3.11
CA ALA A 474 -13.20 13.19 -1.99
C ALA A 474 -11.69 13.39 -1.86
N ASN A 475 -11.21 14.61 -2.15
CA ASN A 475 -9.83 14.99 -1.86
C ASN A 475 -9.70 15.27 -0.36
N ARG A 476 -9.30 14.25 0.40
CA ARG A 476 -9.20 14.35 1.86
C ARG A 476 -8.09 15.27 2.35
N LYS A 477 -7.04 15.46 1.54
CA LYS A 477 -5.99 16.43 1.86
C LYS A 477 -6.55 17.85 1.84
N MET A 478 -7.43 18.13 0.87
CA MET A 478 -8.05 19.43 0.68
C MET A 478 -9.40 19.58 1.38
N LYS A 479 -9.97 18.48 1.89
CA LYS A 479 -11.27 18.40 2.56
C LYS A 479 -12.42 18.91 1.67
N ARG A 480 -12.42 18.52 0.39
CA ARG A 480 -13.46 18.86 -0.59
C ARG A 480 -13.64 17.77 -1.64
N GLU A 481 -14.76 17.81 -2.36
CA GLU A 481 -14.98 16.99 -3.54
C GLU A 481 -14.24 17.57 -4.75
N ALA A 482 -13.86 16.68 -5.66
CA ALA A 482 -13.24 17.01 -6.94
C ALA A 482 -13.71 16.04 -8.02
N LEU A 483 -13.63 16.49 -9.27
CA LEU A 483 -14.05 15.74 -10.44
C LEU A 483 -12.92 15.68 -11.46
N VAL A 484 -12.79 14.54 -12.15
CA VAL A 484 -11.86 14.36 -13.26
C VAL A 484 -12.63 13.70 -14.41
N PRO A 485 -12.58 14.23 -15.64
CA PRO A 485 -13.22 13.59 -16.80
C PRO A 485 -12.61 12.21 -17.04
N ILE A 486 -13.43 11.26 -17.47
CA ILE A 486 -13.01 9.90 -17.84
C ILE A 486 -13.59 9.51 -19.20
N ASP A 487 -13.01 8.52 -19.84
CA ASP A 487 -13.55 7.93 -21.07
C ASP A 487 -14.56 6.80 -20.78
N GLU A 488 -15.27 6.37 -21.83
CA GLU A 488 -16.28 5.32 -21.77
C GLU A 488 -15.69 3.95 -21.43
N THR A 489 -14.40 3.73 -21.75
CA THR A 489 -13.71 2.47 -21.43
C THR A 489 -13.52 2.34 -19.92
N LEU A 490 -13.01 3.38 -19.27
CA LEU A 490 -12.85 3.42 -17.82
C LEU A 490 -14.20 3.40 -17.10
N GLU A 491 -15.22 4.07 -17.64
CA GLU A 491 -16.59 3.96 -17.12
C GLU A 491 -17.07 2.49 -17.13
N ALA A 492 -16.89 1.78 -18.24
CA ALA A 492 -17.28 0.37 -18.34
C ALA A 492 -16.47 -0.53 -17.37
N GLU A 493 -15.17 -0.28 -17.18
CA GLU A 493 -14.38 -1.02 -16.19
C GLU A 493 -14.86 -0.79 -14.75
N ILE A 494 -15.26 0.44 -14.43
CA ILE A 494 -15.85 0.81 -13.13
C ILE A 494 -17.19 0.11 -12.94
N ALA A 495 -18.06 0.09 -13.96
CA ALA A 495 -19.34 -0.63 -13.91
C ALA A 495 -19.14 -2.14 -13.69
N ALA A 496 -18.17 -2.76 -14.39
CA ALA A 496 -17.83 -4.16 -14.18
C ALA A 496 -17.29 -4.42 -12.76
N GLN A 497 -16.57 -3.46 -12.17
CA GLN A 497 -16.15 -3.55 -10.78
C GLN A 497 -17.32 -3.45 -9.81
N GLN A 498 -18.27 -2.54 -10.03
CA GLN A 498 -19.48 -2.42 -9.21
C GLN A 498 -20.25 -3.74 -9.20
N GLN A 499 -20.39 -4.40 -10.36
CA GLN A 499 -21.01 -5.73 -10.45
C GLN A 499 -20.27 -6.78 -9.63
N ARG A 500 -18.93 -6.83 -9.70
CA ARG A 500 -18.12 -7.75 -8.86
C ARG A 500 -18.31 -7.48 -7.36
N VAL A 501 -18.37 -6.20 -6.98
CA VAL A 501 -18.62 -5.80 -5.59
C VAL A 501 -19.99 -6.27 -5.13
N LEU A 502 -21.05 -6.09 -5.93
CA LEU A 502 -22.39 -6.56 -5.59
C LEU A 502 -22.50 -8.10 -5.55
N ALA A 503 -21.77 -8.80 -6.42
CA ALA A 503 -21.70 -10.26 -6.39
C ALA A 503 -21.03 -10.78 -5.10
N GLN A 504 -20.02 -10.07 -4.60
CA GLN A 504 -19.33 -10.44 -3.37
C GLN A 504 -20.02 -9.95 -2.09
N TRP A 505 -20.69 -8.78 -2.16
CA TRP A 505 -21.42 -8.15 -1.07
C TRP A 505 -22.84 -7.77 -1.55
N PRO A 506 -23.80 -8.71 -1.53
CA PRO A 506 -25.16 -8.47 -2.02
C PRO A 506 -25.92 -7.36 -1.27
N THR A 507 -25.55 -7.10 -0.01
CA THR A 507 -26.10 -6.00 0.80
C THR A 507 -25.52 -4.64 0.42
N GLY A 508 -24.60 -4.57 -0.55
CA GLY A 508 -23.90 -3.37 -0.95
C GLY A 508 -22.60 -3.12 -0.19
N SER A 509 -21.83 -2.16 -0.70
CA SER A 509 -20.60 -1.63 -0.10
C SER A 509 -20.55 -0.13 -0.37
N PRO A 510 -20.08 0.70 0.57
CA PRO A 510 -19.88 2.13 0.33
C PRO A 510 -18.67 2.43 -0.57
N TRP A 511 -17.82 1.44 -0.86
CA TRP A 511 -16.56 1.60 -1.60
C TRP A 511 -16.58 0.87 -2.94
N LEU A 512 -16.02 1.50 -3.97
CA LEU A 512 -15.74 0.87 -5.28
C LEU A 512 -14.68 -0.23 -5.18
N LEU A 513 -13.70 -0.04 -4.29
CA LEU A 513 -12.57 -0.94 -4.10
C LEU A 513 -12.53 -1.44 -2.65
N PRO A 514 -13.44 -2.33 -2.22
CA PRO A 514 -13.42 -2.88 -0.86
C PRO A 514 -12.18 -3.73 -0.61
N ALA A 515 -11.73 -3.81 0.63
CA ALA A 515 -10.63 -4.70 0.98
C ALA A 515 -11.06 -6.18 0.81
N ALA A 516 -10.36 -6.93 -0.05
CA ALA A 516 -10.69 -8.33 -0.33
C ALA A 516 -10.50 -9.30 0.87
N ARG A 517 -9.75 -8.89 1.91
CA ARG A 517 -9.47 -9.72 3.08
C ARG A 517 -10.00 -9.09 4.35
N MET A 518 -10.51 -9.95 5.23
CA MET A 518 -11.02 -9.56 6.53
C MET A 518 -12.02 -8.41 6.38
N ASN A 519 -13.02 -8.51 5.49
CA ASN A 519 -14.03 -7.46 5.26
C ASN A 519 -15.39 -8.10 4.94
N PRO A 520 -16.02 -8.80 5.92
CA PRO A 520 -17.32 -9.47 5.73
C PRO A 520 -18.37 -8.58 5.10
N ASP A 521 -18.45 -7.35 5.59
CA ASP A 521 -19.57 -6.46 5.32
C ASP A 521 -19.26 -5.44 4.20
N GLY A 522 -18.13 -5.58 3.49
CA GLY A 522 -17.74 -4.66 2.41
C GLY A 522 -17.31 -3.27 2.88
N ASN A 523 -17.57 -2.89 4.13
CA ASN A 523 -17.46 -1.53 4.67
C ASN A 523 -16.05 -0.95 4.82
N ARG A 524 -14.99 -1.69 4.46
CA ARG A 524 -13.62 -1.17 4.46
C ARG A 524 -13.05 -1.04 3.05
N PRO A 525 -12.41 0.10 2.74
CA PRO A 525 -11.74 0.29 1.46
C PRO A 525 -10.40 -0.47 1.42
N LEU A 526 -9.91 -0.72 0.21
CA LEU A 526 -8.55 -1.18 -0.06
C LEU A 526 -7.55 -0.23 0.62
N SER A 527 -6.48 -0.76 1.22
CA SER A 527 -5.48 0.10 1.85
C SER A 527 -4.37 0.47 0.87
N PRO A 528 -3.84 1.72 0.90
CA PRO A 528 -2.69 2.10 0.09
C PRO A 528 -1.46 1.22 0.31
N ARG A 529 -1.31 0.66 1.52
CA ARG A 529 -0.23 -0.29 1.84
C ARG A 529 -0.41 -1.62 1.09
N THR A 530 -1.64 -2.13 1.04
CA THR A 530 -1.98 -3.35 0.31
C THR A 530 -1.73 -3.13 -1.18
N TYR A 531 -2.18 -2.01 -1.74
CA TYR A 531 -1.92 -1.65 -3.13
C TYR A 531 -0.41 -1.58 -3.42
N ALA A 532 0.38 -0.89 -2.58
CA ALA A 532 1.83 -0.81 -2.77
C ALA A 532 2.53 -2.19 -2.78
N GLN A 533 2.06 -3.12 -1.95
CA GLN A 533 2.56 -4.50 -1.94
C GLN A 533 2.19 -5.26 -3.21
N GLN A 534 0.95 -5.09 -3.70
CA GLN A 534 0.49 -5.73 -4.93
C GLN A 534 1.19 -5.13 -6.16
N LEU A 535 1.40 -3.81 -6.18
CA LEU A 535 2.15 -3.11 -7.22
C LEU A 535 3.59 -3.62 -7.33
N ALA A 536 4.30 -3.77 -6.21
CA ALA A 536 5.65 -4.33 -6.22
C ALA A 536 5.67 -5.77 -6.76
N ALA A 537 4.66 -6.58 -6.45
CA ALA A 537 4.55 -7.94 -6.96
C ALA A 537 4.24 -7.97 -8.46
N TRP A 538 3.35 -7.09 -8.95
CA TRP A 538 3.01 -6.96 -10.36
C TRP A 538 4.21 -6.51 -11.19
N LEU A 539 4.97 -5.50 -10.74
CA LEU A 539 6.17 -5.05 -11.46
C LEU A 539 7.23 -6.14 -11.61
N LYS A 540 7.40 -6.95 -10.57
CA LYS A 540 8.29 -8.10 -10.62
C LYS A 540 7.82 -9.15 -11.64
N LEU A 541 6.52 -9.30 -11.83
CA LEU A 541 5.92 -10.25 -12.78
C LEU A 541 5.96 -9.75 -14.22
N CYS A 542 5.85 -8.43 -14.43
CA CYS A 542 5.95 -7.80 -15.74
C CYS A 542 7.41 -7.62 -16.22
N GLU A 543 8.39 -7.71 -15.31
CA GLU A 543 9.81 -7.48 -15.61
C GLU A 543 10.08 -6.12 -16.27
N VAL A 544 9.34 -5.09 -15.86
CA VAL A 544 9.44 -3.75 -16.45
C VAL A 544 10.82 -3.15 -16.21
N ARG A 545 11.45 -2.68 -17.29
CA ARG A 545 12.81 -2.11 -17.28
C ARG A 545 12.82 -0.66 -17.72
N ASP A 546 13.77 0.10 -17.18
CA ASP A 546 14.07 1.46 -17.65
C ASP A 546 14.86 1.42 -18.97
N GLU A 547 15.10 2.59 -19.56
CA GLU A 547 15.88 2.78 -20.78
C GLU A 547 17.33 2.24 -20.72
N HIS A 548 17.81 1.88 -19.52
CA HIS A 548 19.12 1.28 -19.29
C HIS A 548 19.04 -0.22 -18.95
N GLY A 549 17.88 -0.84 -19.14
CA GLY A 549 17.66 -2.25 -18.87
C GLY A 549 17.55 -2.62 -17.38
N ARG A 550 17.45 -1.64 -16.48
CA ARG A 550 17.38 -1.90 -15.03
C ARG A 550 15.93 -2.07 -14.57
N PRO A 551 15.64 -2.95 -13.59
CA PRO A 551 14.29 -3.11 -13.06
C PRO A 551 13.73 -1.81 -12.49
N VAL A 552 12.50 -1.46 -12.88
CA VAL A 552 11.86 -0.23 -12.43
C VAL A 552 11.37 -0.37 -10.98
N HIS A 553 11.73 0.62 -10.16
CA HIS A 553 11.14 0.83 -8.85
C HIS A 553 10.21 2.04 -8.88
N LEU A 554 8.90 1.79 -8.84
CA LEU A 554 7.90 2.86 -8.84
C LEU A 554 7.06 2.89 -7.57
N THR A 555 6.63 4.10 -7.23
CA THR A 555 5.69 4.36 -6.12
C THR A 555 4.41 4.95 -6.67
N ALA A 556 3.28 4.72 -5.99
CA ALA A 556 1.96 5.17 -6.45
C ALA A 556 1.86 6.69 -6.69
N HIS A 557 2.70 7.53 -6.08
CA HIS A 557 2.70 8.97 -6.33
C HIS A 557 3.28 9.34 -7.70
N GLN A 558 4.07 8.47 -8.32
CA GLN A 558 4.64 8.72 -9.64
C GLN A 558 3.58 8.71 -10.73
N TRP A 559 2.49 7.93 -10.60
CA TRP A 559 1.35 7.99 -11.51
C TRP A 559 0.80 9.40 -11.67
N ARG A 560 0.60 10.09 -10.55
CA ARG A 560 0.16 11.49 -10.54
C ARG A 560 1.20 12.43 -11.16
N HIS A 561 2.49 12.20 -10.92
CA HIS A 561 3.52 13.01 -11.58
C HIS A 561 3.54 12.79 -13.08
N THR A 562 3.42 11.54 -13.55
CA THR A 562 3.35 11.19 -14.97
C THR A 562 2.12 11.80 -15.62
N PHE A 563 0.93 11.67 -15.01
CA PHE A 563 -0.30 12.29 -15.51
C PHE A 563 -0.15 13.80 -15.70
N ALA A 564 0.34 14.49 -14.67
CA ALA A 564 0.57 15.93 -14.72
C ALA A 564 1.60 16.32 -15.80
N THR A 565 2.74 15.62 -15.86
CA THR A 565 3.80 15.88 -16.85
C THR A 565 3.30 15.62 -18.27
N ARG A 566 2.57 14.53 -18.52
CA ARG A 566 1.99 14.23 -19.83
C ARG A 566 0.99 15.29 -20.30
N LEU A 567 0.13 15.79 -19.41
CA LEU A 567 -0.79 16.88 -19.76
C LEU A 567 -0.04 18.16 -20.11
N ILE A 568 0.96 18.54 -19.30
CA ILE A 568 1.78 19.72 -19.59
C ILE A 568 2.55 19.55 -20.92
N ASN A 569 3.09 18.36 -21.20
CA ASN A 569 3.76 18.06 -22.46
C ASN A 569 2.83 18.00 -23.67
N LYS A 570 1.51 17.93 -23.44
CA LYS A 570 0.46 18.06 -24.47
C LYS A 570 -0.08 19.49 -24.54
N ASP A 571 0.69 20.46 -24.06
CA ASP A 571 0.35 21.89 -24.00
C ASP A 571 -0.97 22.22 -23.26
N VAL A 572 -1.43 21.32 -22.37
CA VAL A 572 -2.60 21.61 -21.53
C VAL A 572 -2.23 22.75 -20.57
N PRO A 573 -3.00 23.85 -20.52
CA PRO A 573 -2.66 25.00 -19.68
C PRO A 573 -2.44 24.61 -18.22
N GLN A 574 -1.42 25.18 -17.58
CA GLN A 574 -1.07 24.87 -16.19
C GLN A 574 -2.24 25.04 -15.22
N GLU A 575 -3.13 25.99 -15.50
CA GLU A 575 -4.34 26.23 -14.73
C GLU A 575 -5.33 25.07 -14.83
N VAL A 576 -5.52 24.51 -16.03
CA VAL A 576 -6.36 23.32 -16.24
C VAL A 576 -5.77 22.12 -15.49
N VAL A 577 -4.45 21.90 -15.59
CA VAL A 577 -3.77 20.84 -14.83
C VAL A 577 -3.90 21.05 -13.32
N ARG A 578 -3.87 22.30 -12.83
CA ARG A 578 -4.08 22.65 -11.42
C ARG A 578 -5.49 22.24 -10.96
N VAL A 579 -6.51 22.49 -11.78
CA VAL A 579 -7.91 22.12 -11.50
C VAL A 579 -8.07 20.60 -11.50
N LEU A 580 -7.58 19.90 -12.52
CA LEU A 580 -7.67 18.43 -12.63
C LEU A 580 -6.97 17.71 -11.48
N LEU A 581 -5.81 18.21 -11.06
CA LEU A 581 -5.09 17.69 -9.90
C LEU A 581 -5.67 18.17 -8.56
N ASP A 582 -6.62 19.10 -8.56
CA ASP A 582 -7.16 19.72 -7.36
C ASP A 582 -6.06 20.32 -6.44
N HIS A 583 -5.22 21.16 -7.05
CA HIS A 583 -4.15 21.91 -6.37
C HIS A 583 -4.62 23.30 -5.91
N THR A 584 -4.29 23.67 -4.67
CA THR A 584 -4.65 24.97 -4.08
C THR A 584 -3.86 26.14 -4.66
N SER A 585 -2.59 25.91 -5.02
CA SER A 585 -1.68 26.94 -5.48
C SER A 585 -1.08 26.55 -6.82
N THR A 586 -0.94 27.54 -7.70
CA THR A 586 -0.24 27.43 -8.98
C THR A 586 1.20 26.96 -8.79
N GLN A 587 1.85 27.28 -7.66
CA GLN A 587 3.21 26.86 -7.34
C GLN A 587 3.36 25.33 -7.25
N MET A 588 2.29 24.61 -6.86
CA MET A 588 2.29 23.14 -6.83
C MET A 588 2.34 22.54 -8.24
N THR A 589 1.77 23.22 -9.22
CA THR A 589 1.75 22.78 -10.63
C THR A 589 2.93 23.34 -11.44
N ALA A 590 3.46 24.50 -11.05
CA ALA A 590 4.55 25.20 -11.74
C ALA A 590 5.82 24.33 -11.87
N HIS A 591 5.98 23.40 -10.94
CA HIS A 591 7.08 22.46 -10.96
C HIS A 591 7.05 21.49 -12.15
N TYR A 592 5.88 21.16 -12.70
CA TYR A 592 5.75 20.39 -13.94
C TYR A 592 6.02 21.27 -15.17
N ALA A 593 5.52 22.51 -15.17
CA ALA A 593 5.74 23.48 -16.24
C ALA A 593 7.24 23.80 -16.43
N ARG A 594 8.01 23.95 -15.35
CA ARG A 594 9.47 24.15 -15.45
C ARG A 594 10.19 23.01 -16.16
N LEU A 595 9.73 21.76 -15.97
CA LEU A 595 10.34 20.61 -16.63
C LEU A 595 10.08 20.67 -18.14
N HIS A 596 8.83 20.93 -18.53
CA HIS A 596 8.46 21.12 -19.93
C HIS A 596 9.23 22.28 -20.57
N ASP A 597 9.28 23.44 -19.91
CA ASP A 597 10.02 24.61 -20.39
C ASP A 597 11.50 24.27 -20.63
N THR A 598 12.13 23.47 -19.76
CA THR A 598 13.52 23.04 -19.93
C THR A 598 13.68 22.08 -21.11
N THR A 599 12.76 21.12 -21.26
CA THR A 599 12.78 20.14 -22.35
C THR A 599 12.55 20.81 -23.70
N VAL A 600 11.50 21.62 -23.85
CA VAL A 600 11.19 22.34 -25.10
C VAL A 600 12.30 23.34 -25.42
N ARG A 601 12.83 24.05 -24.40
CA ARG A 601 13.98 24.94 -24.60
C ARG A 601 15.18 24.18 -25.14
N ARG A 602 15.52 23.01 -24.58
CA ARG A 602 16.64 22.18 -25.06
C ARG A 602 16.41 21.70 -26.50
N HIS A 603 15.21 21.23 -26.85
CA HIS A 603 14.90 20.83 -28.23
C HIS A 603 14.98 22.01 -29.18
N TRP A 604 14.48 23.17 -28.78
CA TRP A 604 14.60 24.41 -29.54
C TRP A 604 16.06 24.83 -29.70
N GLU A 605 16.85 24.84 -28.64
CA GLU A 605 18.27 25.20 -28.68
C GLU A 605 19.07 24.25 -29.56
N ALA A 606 18.78 22.94 -29.54
CA ALA A 606 19.44 21.94 -30.39
C ALA A 606 19.02 21.97 -31.86
N ALA A 607 17.77 22.30 -32.18
CA ALA A 607 17.30 22.30 -33.57
C ALA A 607 18.01 23.38 -34.40
N ARG A 608 18.43 23.05 -35.63
CA ARG A 608 18.87 24.07 -36.59
C ARG A 608 17.70 25.01 -36.90
N LYS A 609 17.95 26.32 -36.88
CA LYS A 609 16.95 27.33 -37.23
C LYS A 609 17.40 28.02 -38.49
N VAL A 610 16.50 28.17 -39.45
CA VAL A 610 16.77 28.91 -40.68
C VAL A 610 15.77 30.03 -40.84
N ASP A 611 16.25 31.16 -41.35
CA ASP A 611 15.37 32.25 -41.77
C ASP A 611 14.84 32.01 -43.20
N ILE A 612 14.09 32.97 -43.73
CA ILE A 612 13.51 32.86 -45.06
C ILE A 612 14.53 32.89 -46.21
N ARG A 613 15.79 33.27 -45.94
CA ARG A 613 16.88 33.28 -46.91
C ARG A 613 17.66 31.95 -46.90
N GLY A 614 17.33 31.03 -45.99
CA GLY A 614 18.09 29.81 -45.75
C GLY A 614 19.35 30.06 -44.91
N GLU A 615 19.46 31.22 -44.27
CA GLU A 615 20.59 31.54 -43.40
C GLU A 615 20.32 31.01 -41.99
N GLU A 616 21.36 30.45 -41.35
CA GLU A 616 21.22 29.86 -40.02
C GLU A 616 21.07 30.95 -38.94
N VAL A 617 20.01 30.83 -38.14
CA VAL A 617 19.73 31.73 -37.03
C VAL A 617 20.37 31.18 -35.76
N THR A 618 21.53 31.71 -35.42
CA THR A 618 22.25 31.38 -34.17
C THR A 618 21.70 32.19 -33.00
N LEU A 619 21.30 31.49 -31.94
CA LEU A 619 20.94 32.07 -30.65
C LEU A 619 21.96 31.58 -29.63
N ASP A 620 22.71 32.49 -29.01
CA ASP A 620 23.58 32.15 -27.89
C ASP A 620 22.73 31.72 -26.68
N PRO A 621 22.77 30.45 -26.26
CA PRO A 621 21.94 29.93 -25.16
C PRO A 621 22.42 30.39 -23.78
N ASP A 622 23.68 30.84 -23.65
CA ASP A 622 24.31 31.29 -22.40
C ASP A 622 24.50 32.81 -22.33
N GLY A 623 24.16 33.52 -23.42
CA GLY A 623 24.23 34.97 -23.49
C GLY A 623 23.24 35.69 -22.58
N PRO A 624 23.47 36.98 -22.26
CA PRO A 624 22.65 37.77 -21.33
C PRO A 624 21.18 37.93 -21.75
N LEU A 625 20.86 37.66 -23.03
CA LEU A 625 19.52 37.75 -23.60
C LEU A 625 18.83 36.39 -23.80
N ALA A 626 19.48 35.27 -23.50
CA ALA A 626 18.96 33.93 -23.82
C ALA A 626 17.57 33.66 -23.23
N ALA A 627 17.36 34.00 -21.95
CA ALA A 627 16.07 33.85 -21.28
C ALA A 627 14.96 34.74 -21.88
N ALA A 628 15.32 35.97 -22.29
CA ALA A 628 14.38 36.91 -22.91
C ALA A 628 14.03 36.50 -24.36
N SER A 629 15.03 36.01 -25.11
CA SER A 629 14.84 35.47 -26.47
C SER A 629 13.94 34.24 -26.44
N TRP A 630 14.17 33.31 -25.51
CA TRP A 630 13.30 32.15 -25.28
C TRP A 630 11.86 32.55 -24.94
N ALA A 631 11.70 33.51 -24.01
CA ALA A 631 10.37 34.02 -23.65
C ALA A 631 9.64 34.65 -24.85
N LYS A 632 10.35 35.44 -25.67
CA LYS A 632 9.81 36.07 -26.89
C LYS A 632 9.33 35.02 -27.90
N GLN A 633 10.13 33.98 -28.15
CA GLN A 633 9.77 32.89 -29.06
C GLN A 633 8.52 32.13 -28.59
N ARG A 634 8.45 31.82 -27.30
CA ARG A 634 7.31 31.13 -26.70
C ARG A 634 6.02 31.96 -26.77
N LEU A 635 6.14 33.27 -26.55
CA LEU A 635 5.06 34.23 -26.74
C LEU A 635 4.60 34.25 -28.21
N GLY A 636 5.52 34.23 -29.18
CA GLY A 636 5.21 34.10 -30.61
C GLY A 636 4.43 32.83 -30.93
N ARG A 637 4.90 31.66 -30.46
CA ARG A 637 4.21 30.36 -30.62
C ARG A 637 2.78 30.37 -30.07
N ALA A 638 2.57 31.00 -28.91
CA ALA A 638 1.27 31.04 -28.25
C ALA A 638 0.30 32.07 -28.85
N THR A 639 0.80 33.08 -29.56
CA THR A 639 -0.02 34.22 -30.04
C THR A 639 -0.19 34.27 -31.55
N GLN A 640 0.71 33.64 -32.33
CA GLN A 640 0.69 33.64 -33.79
C GLN A 640 1.11 32.26 -34.31
N ALA A 641 0.13 31.35 -34.46
CA ALA A 641 0.35 30.05 -35.07
C ALA A 641 0.59 30.21 -36.57
N LEU A 642 1.75 29.78 -37.07
CA LEU A 642 2.03 29.67 -38.51
C LEU A 642 2.04 28.20 -38.92
N PRO A 643 1.54 27.86 -40.12
CA PRO A 643 1.44 26.47 -40.57
C PRO A 643 2.80 25.83 -40.87
N ASN A 644 3.86 26.61 -41.05
CA ASN A 644 5.15 26.16 -41.58
C ASN A 644 6.36 26.77 -40.85
N GLY A 645 6.18 27.34 -39.66
CA GLY A 645 7.29 27.93 -38.90
C GLY A 645 6.84 28.80 -37.74
N TYR A 646 7.64 29.80 -37.41
CA TYR A 646 7.48 30.66 -36.25
C TYR A 646 7.62 32.13 -36.62
N CYS A 647 6.82 32.98 -35.96
CA CYS A 647 6.92 34.43 -36.10
C CYS A 647 7.83 35.04 -35.02
N GLY A 648 8.88 35.74 -35.44
CA GLY A 648 9.78 36.51 -34.57
C GLY A 648 9.28 37.92 -34.22
N LEU A 649 8.08 38.31 -34.68
CA LEU A 649 7.49 39.62 -34.40
C LEU A 649 7.20 39.76 -32.89
N PRO A 650 7.61 40.85 -32.22
CA PRO A 650 7.24 41.09 -30.83
C PRO A 650 5.72 41.17 -30.66
N VAL A 651 5.18 40.51 -29.63
CA VAL A 651 3.72 40.42 -29.36
C VAL A 651 3.05 41.78 -29.15
N GLN A 652 3.81 42.82 -28.77
CA GLN A 652 3.30 44.20 -28.66
C GLN A 652 3.01 44.85 -30.02
N LYS A 653 3.42 44.23 -31.13
CA LYS A 653 3.18 44.73 -32.49
C LYS A 653 2.15 43.85 -33.20
N THR A 654 1.18 44.48 -33.86
CA THR A 654 0.24 43.80 -34.74
C THR A 654 0.87 43.61 -36.12
N CYS A 655 0.73 42.42 -36.70
CA CYS A 655 1.17 42.19 -38.08
C CYS A 655 0.21 42.91 -39.05
N PRO A 656 0.70 43.76 -39.96
CA PRO A 656 -0.15 44.39 -40.97
C PRO A 656 -0.49 43.45 -42.15
N HIS A 657 0.10 42.25 -42.19
CA HIS A 657 -0.03 41.30 -43.30
C HIS A 657 -0.46 39.91 -42.80
N ALA A 658 -1.69 39.49 -43.12
CA ALA A 658 -2.09 38.10 -42.99
C ALA A 658 -1.48 37.30 -44.18
N ASN A 659 -0.78 36.20 -43.89
CA ASN A 659 -0.25 35.24 -44.88
C ASN A 659 0.99 35.63 -45.72
N ALA A 660 1.79 36.62 -45.31
CA ALA A 660 3.04 37.00 -46.00
C ALA A 660 4.33 36.36 -45.41
N CYS A 661 4.22 35.28 -44.64
CA CYS A 661 5.33 34.82 -43.79
C CYS A 661 6.55 34.30 -44.57
N LEU A 662 6.34 33.66 -45.72
CA LEU A 662 7.41 33.15 -46.58
C LEU A 662 8.12 34.24 -47.42
N THR A 663 7.83 35.49 -47.16
CA THR A 663 8.60 36.64 -47.65
C THR A 663 8.92 37.61 -46.51
N CYS A 664 8.62 37.24 -45.26
CA CYS A 664 8.78 38.07 -44.08
C CYS A 664 10.15 37.84 -43.43
N PRO A 665 10.94 38.89 -43.15
CA PRO A 665 12.23 38.75 -42.47
C PRO A 665 12.11 38.33 -41.00
N MET A 666 10.90 38.35 -40.43
CA MET A 666 10.66 37.88 -39.06
C MET A 666 10.35 36.38 -39.00
N PHE A 667 10.27 35.69 -40.14
CA PHE A 667 9.97 34.27 -40.21
C PHE A 667 11.19 33.42 -39.88
N VAL A 668 10.99 32.41 -39.03
CA VAL A 668 12.01 31.43 -38.65
C VAL A 668 11.38 30.05 -38.71
N THR A 669 12.09 29.05 -39.23
CA THR A 669 11.62 27.66 -39.27
C THR A 669 12.71 26.69 -38.84
N THR A 670 12.31 25.46 -38.59
CA THR A 670 13.11 24.33 -38.09
C THR A 670 12.82 23.07 -38.93
N PRO A 671 13.64 22.01 -38.84
CA PRO A 671 13.44 20.77 -39.61
C PRO A 671 12.07 20.10 -39.40
N GLU A 672 11.40 20.35 -38.26
CA GLU A 672 10.06 19.79 -37.98
C GLU A 672 8.98 20.24 -38.99
N PHE A 673 9.19 21.36 -39.70
CA PHE A 673 8.28 21.87 -40.73
C PHE A 673 8.68 21.48 -42.16
N LEU A 674 9.72 20.65 -42.33
CA LEU A 674 10.21 20.25 -43.65
C LEU A 674 9.11 19.59 -44.53
N PRO A 675 8.22 18.74 -44.00
CA PRO A 675 7.09 18.21 -44.79
C PRO A 675 6.17 19.31 -45.34
N GLN A 676 5.85 20.32 -44.53
CA GLN A 676 4.98 21.43 -44.90
C GLN A 676 5.63 22.34 -45.95
N HIS A 677 6.95 22.58 -45.84
CA HIS A 677 7.70 23.32 -46.86
C HIS A 677 7.71 22.58 -48.20
N ARG A 678 7.92 21.26 -48.19
CA ARG A 678 7.87 20.42 -49.40
C ARG A 678 6.48 20.42 -50.05
N GLU A 679 5.43 20.30 -49.24
CA GLU A 679 4.06 20.36 -49.73
C GLU A 679 3.74 21.72 -50.38
N GLN A 680 4.09 22.82 -49.70
CA GLN A 680 3.87 24.17 -50.23
C GLN A 680 4.69 24.42 -51.50
N ARG A 681 5.94 23.94 -51.57
CA ARG A 681 6.75 24.00 -52.78
C ARG A 681 6.06 23.34 -53.96
N GLN A 682 5.48 22.16 -53.76
CA GLN A 682 4.76 21.44 -54.80
C GLN A 682 3.51 22.20 -55.27
N GLN A 683 2.76 22.79 -54.34
CA GLN A 683 1.60 23.63 -54.66
C GLN A 683 2.02 24.87 -55.47
N VAL A 684 3.13 25.53 -55.11
CA VAL A 684 3.65 26.71 -55.83
C VAL A 684 4.07 26.35 -57.25
N LEU A 685 4.72 25.20 -57.46
CA LEU A 685 5.06 24.72 -58.79
C LEU A 685 3.83 24.50 -59.67
N GLN A 686 2.75 23.93 -59.11
CA GLN A 686 1.48 23.75 -59.81
C GLN A 686 0.84 25.09 -60.21
N ILE A 687 0.90 26.09 -59.32
CA ILE A 687 0.39 27.44 -59.60
C ILE A 687 1.19 28.12 -60.71
N ILE A 688 2.52 28.03 -60.68
CA ILE A 688 3.38 28.59 -61.73
C ILE A 688 3.06 27.96 -63.08
N SER A 689 3.01 26.62 -63.14
CA SER A 689 2.69 25.90 -64.38
C SER A 689 1.30 26.29 -64.94
N ALA A 690 0.29 26.41 -64.08
CA ALA A 690 -1.04 26.85 -64.50
C ALA A 690 -1.07 28.31 -64.96
N ALA A 691 -0.28 29.19 -64.34
CA ALA A 691 -0.19 30.60 -64.70
C ALA A 691 0.56 30.82 -66.03
N GLU A 692 1.60 30.02 -66.30
CA GLU A 692 2.33 29.97 -67.57
C GLU A 692 1.39 29.59 -68.72
N ALA A 693 0.60 28.54 -68.55
CA ALA A 693 -0.40 28.11 -69.52
C ALA A 693 -1.46 29.19 -69.83
N ARG A 694 -1.69 30.14 -68.90
CA ARG A 694 -2.66 31.24 -69.02
C ARG A 694 -2.03 32.60 -69.35
N GLY A 695 -0.71 32.67 -69.54
CA GLY A 695 0.01 33.92 -69.84
C GLY A 695 0.01 34.97 -68.71
N GLN A 696 -0.20 34.57 -67.45
CA GLN A 696 -0.37 35.48 -66.31
C GLN A 696 0.99 35.90 -65.71
N ARG A 697 1.74 36.77 -66.40
CA ARG A 697 3.12 37.17 -66.01
C ARG A 697 3.28 37.61 -64.55
N ARG A 698 2.34 38.39 -64.01
CA ARG A 698 2.45 38.88 -62.63
C ARG A 698 2.31 37.77 -61.57
N VAL A 699 1.48 36.77 -61.84
CA VAL A 699 1.28 35.61 -60.95
C VAL A 699 2.53 34.72 -60.96
N ILE A 700 3.15 34.56 -62.13
CA ILE A 700 4.39 33.81 -62.30
C ILE A 700 5.52 34.45 -61.47
N GLU A 701 5.74 35.76 -61.65
CA GLU A 701 6.80 36.50 -60.94
C GLU A 701 6.66 36.40 -59.41
N MET A 702 5.46 36.59 -58.88
CA MET A 702 5.19 36.52 -57.44
C MET A 702 5.45 35.12 -56.86
N ASN A 703 5.08 34.07 -57.58
CA ASN A 703 5.27 32.70 -57.12
C ASN A 703 6.70 32.18 -57.34
N GLN A 704 7.44 32.72 -58.31
CA GLN A 704 8.86 32.41 -58.50
C GLN A 704 9.71 32.90 -57.33
N GLN A 705 9.42 34.09 -56.80
CA GLN A 705 10.08 34.59 -55.58
C GLN A 705 9.81 33.68 -54.38
N LEU A 706 8.56 33.22 -54.23
CA LEU A 706 8.15 32.32 -53.17
C LEU A 706 8.83 30.95 -53.28
N LEU A 707 8.88 30.39 -54.50
CA LEU A 707 9.55 29.13 -54.81
C LEU A 707 11.04 29.19 -54.46
N GLY A 708 11.72 30.27 -54.85
CA GLY A 708 13.14 30.46 -54.54
C GLY A 708 13.44 30.56 -53.05
N ASN A 709 12.54 31.12 -52.25
CA ASN A 709 12.68 31.13 -50.79
C ASN A 709 12.44 29.73 -50.19
N LEU A 710 11.44 29.00 -50.68
CA LEU A 710 11.16 27.62 -50.25
C LEU A 710 12.33 26.68 -50.57
N ASP A 711 12.92 26.78 -51.75
CA ASP A 711 14.10 25.99 -52.13
C ASP A 711 15.27 26.24 -51.18
N LYS A 712 15.58 27.50 -50.87
CA LYS A 712 16.65 27.86 -49.93
C LYS A 712 16.40 27.32 -48.52
N VAL A 713 15.18 27.46 -48.02
CA VAL A 713 14.78 26.94 -46.70
C VAL A 713 14.90 25.42 -46.66
N ILE A 714 14.39 24.71 -47.68
CA ILE A 714 14.43 23.25 -47.74
C ILE A 714 15.88 22.75 -47.78
N THR A 715 16.71 23.29 -48.67
CA THR A 715 18.13 22.91 -48.75
C THR A 715 18.85 23.15 -47.43
N ALA A 716 18.66 24.32 -46.81
CA ALA A 716 19.30 24.64 -45.53
C ALA A 716 18.85 23.75 -44.37
N LEU A 717 17.61 23.23 -44.41
CA LEU A 717 17.09 22.29 -43.41
C LEU A 717 17.50 20.83 -43.67
N GLU A 718 17.72 20.44 -44.93
CA GLU A 718 18.15 19.11 -45.34
C GLU A 718 19.65 18.85 -45.07
N ASP A 719 20.46 19.91 -45.10
CA ASP A 719 21.90 19.85 -44.80
C ASP A 719 22.21 19.79 -43.28
N ASP A 720 21.21 19.51 -42.42
CA ASP A 720 21.38 19.41 -40.97
C ASP A 720 21.94 18.02 -40.56
N PRO A 721 23.18 17.94 -40.02
CA PRO A 721 23.82 16.67 -39.66
C PRO A 721 23.17 15.94 -38.49
N ASP A 722 22.26 16.59 -37.75
CA ASP A 722 21.54 16.03 -36.60
C ASP A 722 20.08 15.62 -36.93
N LEU A 723 19.70 15.54 -38.22
CA LEU A 723 18.41 14.99 -38.64
C LEU A 723 18.25 13.54 -38.11
N PRO A 724 17.30 13.26 -37.21
CA PRO A 724 16.98 11.87 -36.89
C PRO A 724 16.49 11.19 -38.17
N GLU A 725 17.11 10.07 -38.54
CA GLU A 725 16.60 9.20 -39.61
C GLU A 725 15.08 9.05 -39.43
N ALA A 726 14.33 9.46 -40.45
CA ALA A 726 12.88 9.38 -40.44
C ALA A 726 12.48 7.94 -40.11
N THR A 727 11.91 7.72 -38.93
CA THR A 727 11.22 6.48 -38.61
C THR A 727 10.04 6.37 -39.56
N ALA A 728 10.23 5.59 -40.60
CA ALA A 728 9.15 5.00 -41.36
C ALA A 728 8.35 4.12 -40.39
N ASP A 729 7.23 4.64 -39.90
CA ASP A 729 6.01 3.87 -39.69
C ASP A 729 4.83 4.82 -39.48
N ALA A 730 4.05 4.94 -40.56
CA ALA A 730 2.70 5.46 -40.55
C ALA A 730 1.75 4.26 -40.52
N SER A 731 0.98 4.11 -39.43
CA SER A 731 -0.42 3.68 -39.35
C SER A 731 -0.87 3.54 -37.89
#